data_AF-A0A1V6D525-F1
#
_entry.id   AF-A0A1V6D525-F1
#
_cell.length_a   1.000
_cell.length_b   1.000
_cell.length_c   1.000
_cell.angle_alpha   90.00
_cell.angle_beta   90.00
_cell.angle_gamma   90.00
#
_symmetry.space_group_name_H-M   'P 1'
#
loop_
_entity.id
_entity.type
_entity.pdbx_description
1 polymer ?
#
loop_
_entity_poly.entity_id
_entity_poly.type
_entity_poly.pdbx_seq_one_letter_code
_entity_poly.pdbx_strand_id
1 'polypeptide(L)'
;MKPFLGTLLVLLSVAWPAPQAAGDQAPPARPNVLLVMTDDQGYGELSVHGNPVLKTPHLDRLHAQSVRLADFHVAPMCTPTRGQLMTGVDCLRNRAMNVSSGRTLLRADLPTMADLFAAAGYSTGIFGKWHLGDNYPYRPQDRGFHETLCYPSSHIGSAPDAWDNHYFNDTYLHNGRRRAFEGYTTDVFFREAMRWMRQEARSGKPFFCYLPTAAPHAPHFVPAQYREAMDALMAKANLTALRPGVRDQLVRYLAMIANIDDNMGRLEEFLRESRLDDNTIVVFLTDNGSTFGPRYFNAGMKGGKVTLWEGGHRVPCFIRWPAGKLRAPGEVGGLTNVQDLLPTLLELAGVRTPARATFDGISLAGALRGTSEVPDRTLVVQFSRMNHPAPQQGDACVMWRRWRLVQDKEFYDLTADPGQQRNVIAQHPEPVARLRAHYARWWQGVQTGLNDPLRVVIGHDAEPEGLLSPCEWHDVFLDQGAQVRRGERKNGAWHLDVARAGEYEFELRRWPRERQAAIRAALPARTITDGTFPAGVALPVAKARLKIADVDRTADVNDAAVSASFRVPLPVGPATLQTWFLNADGRELCGAYYVYVRRVQTSPPVKVILDTDMSGDCDDAGALALLHTLADRGECELLATVVNRKDKTNSSAAAVDAINTFYGRGDLPIGTDKKGPTDLQRTSAYTRALREGFANDVGDDDRAPDALDVYRRVLAAQADGSVTICSVGALSNLAELWRQAPDLVKAKVRRLVVMGGQFPSSRKPETNVRTHREAARLVAAQWPTEIVWHGFEVGNVLITGSQLKRTPRSNPVRRAYELRQHAGRASIEGGQPSYDQAAALFAVRGAEPGLWQVVSGGRVEIDAEGVSTWTPDASARHSYVKIAGEPRRLAGAIETLMVAGPAK
;
A
#
# COMPACT_ATOMS: atom_id res chain seq x y z
N MET A 1 -75.71 -51.53 -26.27
CA MET A 1 -74.26 -51.71 -26.46
C MET A 1 -73.77 -50.61 -27.40
N LYS A 2 -72.74 -49.86 -27.00
CA LYS A 2 -72.30 -48.58 -27.59
C LYS A 2 -71.58 -48.77 -28.95
N PRO A 3 -71.71 -47.84 -29.92
CA PRO A 3 -70.77 -47.73 -31.03
C PRO A 3 -69.86 -46.50 -30.92
N PHE A 4 -68.64 -46.66 -31.44
CA PHE A 4 -67.59 -45.68 -31.66
C PHE A 4 -67.67 -45.16 -33.10
N LEU A 5 -67.35 -43.87 -33.33
CA LEU A 5 -67.05 -43.33 -34.66
C LEU A 5 -65.79 -42.46 -34.56
N GLY A 6 -64.78 -42.77 -35.37
CA GLY A 6 -63.54 -42.00 -35.51
C GLY A 6 -63.58 -41.13 -36.76
N THR A 7 -62.92 -39.97 -36.70
CA THR A 7 -62.78 -39.05 -37.83
C THR A 7 -61.33 -38.58 -37.97
N LEU A 8 -60.80 -38.81 -39.18
CA LEU A 8 -59.51 -38.37 -39.71
C LEU A 8 -59.63 -36.91 -40.16
N LEU A 9 -58.70 -36.01 -39.81
CA LEU A 9 -58.70 -34.62 -40.25
C LEU A 9 -57.45 -34.27 -41.07
N VAL A 10 -57.70 -33.82 -42.30
CA VAL A 10 -56.75 -33.22 -43.26
C VAL A 10 -56.48 -31.77 -42.85
N LEU A 11 -55.20 -31.38 -42.72
CA LEU A 11 -54.79 -30.00 -42.43
C LEU A 11 -54.26 -29.32 -43.71
N LEU A 12 -54.99 -28.28 -44.13
CA LEU A 12 -54.60 -27.30 -45.15
C LEU A 12 -53.58 -26.32 -44.56
N SER A 13 -52.47 -26.11 -45.28
CA SER A 13 -51.39 -25.18 -44.93
C SER A 13 -51.78 -23.72 -45.17
N VAL A 14 -51.88 -22.94 -44.09
CA VAL A 14 -51.98 -21.47 -44.13
C VAL A 14 -50.59 -20.90 -43.84
N ALA A 15 -50.02 -20.15 -44.78
CA ALA A 15 -48.72 -19.51 -44.64
C ALA A 15 -48.82 -18.28 -43.71
N TRP A 16 -48.08 -18.30 -42.60
CA TRP A 16 -47.91 -17.17 -41.68
C TRP A 16 -46.65 -16.38 -42.07
N PRO A 17 -46.68 -15.04 -42.17
CA PRO A 17 -45.48 -14.26 -42.47
C PRO A 17 -44.49 -14.37 -41.30
N ALA A 18 -43.24 -14.69 -41.61
CA ALA A 18 -42.16 -14.78 -40.64
C ALA A 18 -41.89 -13.40 -39.99
N PRO A 19 -41.65 -13.32 -38.68
CA PRO A 19 -41.24 -12.08 -38.03
C PRO A 19 -39.89 -11.65 -38.59
N GLN A 20 -39.85 -10.44 -39.14
CA GLN A 20 -38.64 -9.78 -39.58
C GLN A 20 -37.74 -9.62 -38.35
N ALA A 21 -36.58 -10.28 -38.36
CA ALA A 21 -35.58 -10.13 -37.32
C ALA A 21 -35.24 -8.65 -37.18
N ALA A 22 -35.65 -8.03 -36.08
CA ALA A 22 -35.08 -6.76 -35.65
C ALA A 22 -33.58 -6.98 -35.55
N GLY A 23 -32.81 -6.31 -36.42
CA GLY A 23 -31.36 -6.41 -36.38
C GLY A 23 -30.88 -6.13 -34.96
N ASP A 24 -30.03 -7.01 -34.45
CA ASP A 24 -29.25 -6.80 -33.23
C ASP A 24 -28.48 -5.48 -33.39
N GLN A 25 -29.08 -4.37 -32.97
CA GLN A 25 -28.31 -3.18 -32.65
C GLN A 25 -27.50 -3.55 -31.42
N ALA A 26 -26.17 -3.62 -31.59
CA ALA A 26 -25.25 -3.72 -30.48
C ALA A 26 -25.67 -2.68 -29.41
N PRO A 27 -25.72 -3.06 -28.13
CA PRO A 27 -26.12 -2.13 -27.08
C PRO A 27 -25.30 -0.84 -27.18
N PRO A 28 -25.92 0.35 -27.02
CA PRO A 28 -25.23 1.61 -27.23
C PRO A 28 -23.95 1.65 -26.38
N ALA A 29 -22.83 2.00 -27.00
CA ALA A 29 -21.53 2.05 -26.36
C ALA A 29 -21.58 3.03 -25.17
N ARG A 30 -21.25 2.54 -23.98
CA ARG A 30 -21.22 3.38 -22.76
C ARG A 30 -20.24 4.55 -22.96
N PRO A 31 -20.55 5.76 -22.47
CA PRO A 31 -19.69 6.91 -22.66
C PRO A 31 -18.42 6.81 -21.81
N ASN A 32 -17.35 7.44 -22.27
CA ASN A 32 -16.23 7.77 -21.38
C ASN A 32 -16.62 8.91 -20.46
N VAL A 33 -15.93 9.03 -19.32
CA VAL A 33 -16.11 10.13 -18.37
C VAL A 33 -14.76 10.79 -18.13
N LEU A 34 -14.67 12.09 -18.40
CA LEU A 34 -13.48 12.90 -18.19
C LEU A 34 -13.84 14.06 -17.27
N LEU A 35 -13.27 14.08 -16.07
CA LEU A 35 -13.49 15.13 -15.08
C LEU A 35 -12.19 15.90 -14.87
N VAL A 36 -12.18 17.18 -15.25
CA VAL A 36 -11.07 18.11 -15.07
C VAL A 36 -11.41 19.04 -13.91
N MET A 37 -10.53 19.13 -12.93
CA MET A 37 -10.70 19.97 -11.75
C MET A 37 -9.46 20.82 -11.52
N THR A 38 -9.63 22.14 -11.37
CA THR A 38 -8.52 23.04 -11.01
C THR A 38 -8.53 23.38 -9.53
N ASP A 39 -7.36 23.74 -9.00
CA ASP A 39 -7.09 23.89 -7.56
C ASP A 39 -6.89 25.37 -7.21
N ASP A 40 -7.72 25.91 -6.33
CA ASP A 40 -7.71 27.32 -5.89
C ASP A 40 -8.09 28.38 -6.93
N GLN A 41 -8.59 27.96 -8.10
CA GLN A 41 -9.21 28.84 -9.08
C GLN A 41 -10.66 29.12 -8.68
N GLY A 42 -11.07 30.38 -8.60
CA GLY A 42 -12.46 30.73 -8.33
C GLY A 42 -13.29 30.95 -9.60
N TYR A 43 -14.51 31.43 -9.37
CA TYR A 43 -15.46 31.72 -10.45
C TYR A 43 -15.03 32.90 -11.33
N GLY A 44 -14.39 33.92 -10.75
CA GLY A 44 -14.01 35.14 -11.47
C GLY A 44 -12.80 34.98 -12.40
N GLU A 45 -12.08 33.87 -12.29
CA GLU A 45 -10.85 33.56 -13.02
C GLU A 45 -11.08 32.99 -14.44
N LEU A 46 -12.26 33.18 -15.02
CA LEU A 46 -12.58 32.82 -16.41
C LEU A 46 -12.97 34.08 -17.18
N SER A 47 -12.54 34.22 -18.44
CA SER A 47 -12.91 35.40 -19.23
C SER A 47 -14.39 35.47 -19.54
N VAL A 48 -15.08 34.33 -19.75
CA VAL A 48 -16.56 34.28 -19.85
C VAL A 48 -17.29 34.86 -18.64
N HIS A 49 -16.65 34.89 -17.47
CA HIS A 49 -17.23 35.47 -16.25
C HIS A 49 -16.79 36.93 -16.03
N GLY A 50 -16.20 37.56 -17.04
CA GLY A 50 -15.87 38.98 -17.04
C GLY A 50 -14.50 39.31 -16.46
N ASN A 51 -13.57 38.35 -16.39
CA ASN A 51 -12.22 38.64 -15.89
C ASN A 51 -11.59 39.83 -16.67
N PRO A 52 -11.13 40.89 -15.98
CA PRO A 52 -10.63 42.10 -16.63
C PRO A 52 -9.24 41.96 -17.24
N VAL A 53 -8.51 40.87 -16.93
CA VAL A 53 -7.11 40.67 -17.35
C VAL A 53 -6.96 39.40 -18.16
N LEU A 54 -7.26 38.26 -17.53
CA LEU A 54 -7.01 36.93 -18.06
C LEU A 54 -7.97 36.65 -19.21
N LYS A 55 -7.45 35.98 -20.24
CA LYS A 55 -8.23 35.38 -21.33
C LYS A 55 -8.08 33.87 -21.27
N THR A 56 -9.21 33.18 -21.37
CA THR A 56 -9.33 31.71 -21.33
C THR A 56 -10.12 31.20 -22.55
N PRO A 57 -9.66 31.45 -23.78
CA PRO A 57 -10.43 31.13 -24.99
C PRO A 57 -10.86 29.66 -25.12
N HIS A 58 -10.12 28.70 -24.57
CA HIS A 58 -10.50 27.28 -24.63
C HIS A 58 -11.60 26.95 -23.62
N LEU A 59 -11.47 27.40 -22.38
CA LEU A 59 -12.52 27.26 -21.37
C LEU A 59 -13.77 28.06 -21.74
N ASP A 60 -13.63 29.20 -22.41
CA ASP A 60 -14.75 29.99 -22.94
C ASP A 60 -15.52 29.21 -24.02
N ARG A 61 -14.80 28.47 -24.88
CA ARG A 61 -15.40 27.57 -25.88
C ARG A 61 -16.11 26.40 -25.21
N LEU A 62 -15.47 25.75 -24.23
CA LEU A 62 -16.10 24.68 -23.45
C LEU A 62 -17.37 25.18 -22.77
N HIS A 63 -17.33 26.36 -22.14
CA HIS A 63 -18.48 27.02 -21.54
C HIS A 63 -19.62 27.18 -22.55
N ALA A 64 -19.34 27.72 -23.75
CA ALA A 64 -20.34 27.95 -24.79
C ALA A 64 -21.00 26.66 -25.31
N GLN A 65 -20.29 25.53 -25.25
CA GLN A 65 -20.76 24.22 -25.72
C GLN A 65 -21.41 23.36 -24.61
N SER A 66 -21.40 23.83 -23.36
CA SER A 66 -21.80 23.02 -22.21
C SER A 66 -23.17 23.39 -21.66
N VAL A 67 -23.81 22.42 -21.01
CA VAL A 67 -24.80 22.67 -19.97
C VAL A 67 -24.05 23.10 -18.72
N ARG A 68 -24.52 24.15 -18.04
CA ARG A 68 -23.82 24.79 -16.91
C ARG A 68 -24.73 24.90 -15.71
N LEU A 69 -24.22 24.59 -14.52
CA LEU A 69 -24.99 24.69 -13.28
C LEU A 69 -24.83 26.11 -12.72
N ALA A 70 -25.92 26.89 -12.66
CA ALA A 70 -25.86 28.32 -12.37
C ALA A 70 -25.58 28.66 -10.89
N ASP A 71 -26.07 27.83 -9.98
CA ASP A 71 -25.92 27.96 -8.52
C ASP A 71 -25.31 26.66 -7.95
N PHE A 72 -24.06 26.40 -8.36
CA PHE A 72 -23.31 25.20 -8.03
C PHE A 72 -22.31 25.46 -6.91
N HIS A 73 -22.37 24.61 -5.89
CA HIS A 73 -21.59 24.77 -4.68
C HIS A 73 -20.68 23.58 -4.35
N VAL A 74 -19.53 23.90 -3.79
CA VAL A 74 -18.53 22.99 -3.24
C VAL A 74 -18.35 23.27 -1.75
N ALA A 75 -17.45 22.55 -1.08
CA ALA A 75 -16.92 23.03 0.18
C ALA A 75 -15.83 24.08 -0.10
N PRO A 76 -15.60 25.08 0.78
CA PRO A 76 -14.67 26.16 0.49
C PRO A 76 -13.20 25.76 0.76
N MET A 77 -12.84 24.50 0.50
CA MET A 77 -11.53 23.92 0.73
C MET A 77 -11.34 22.60 -0.05
N CYS A 78 -10.12 22.33 -0.53
CA CYS A 78 -9.78 21.22 -1.42
C CYS A 78 -10.27 19.84 -0.97
N THR A 79 -9.81 19.33 0.19
CA THR A 79 -10.11 17.96 0.66
C THR A 79 -11.61 17.72 0.89
N PRO A 80 -12.35 18.61 1.59
CA PRO A 80 -13.82 18.55 1.66
C PRO A 80 -14.52 18.36 0.32
N THR A 81 -14.17 19.18 -0.67
CA THR A 81 -14.78 19.10 -2.00
C THR A 81 -14.44 17.81 -2.72
N ARG A 82 -13.18 17.38 -2.65
CA ARG A 82 -12.71 16.14 -3.30
C ARG A 82 -13.39 14.92 -2.68
N GLY A 83 -13.56 14.88 -1.37
CA GLY A 83 -14.30 13.83 -0.67
C GLY A 83 -15.75 13.78 -1.11
N GLN A 84 -16.43 14.94 -1.14
CA GLN A 84 -17.82 15.05 -1.62
C GLN A 84 -17.97 14.62 -3.08
N LEU A 85 -17.07 15.04 -3.96
CA LEU A 85 -17.05 14.64 -5.35
C LEU A 85 -16.91 13.11 -5.49
N MET A 86 -15.92 12.54 -4.82
CA MET A 86 -15.58 11.13 -4.97
C MET A 86 -16.62 10.21 -4.35
N THR A 87 -17.40 10.64 -3.36
CA THR A 87 -18.33 9.75 -2.64
C THR A 87 -19.79 10.10 -2.84
N GLY A 88 -20.12 11.30 -3.34
CA GLY A 88 -21.50 11.80 -3.33
C GLY A 88 -22.06 12.02 -1.92
N VAL A 89 -21.19 12.06 -0.90
CA VAL A 89 -21.54 12.15 0.53
C VAL A 89 -20.87 13.39 1.12
N ASP A 90 -21.57 14.09 2.01
CA ASP A 90 -21.11 15.30 2.69
C ASP A 90 -19.76 15.11 3.39
N CYS A 91 -18.91 16.15 3.42
CA CYS A 91 -17.54 16.03 3.93
C CYS A 91 -17.46 15.69 5.43
N LEU A 92 -18.46 16.07 6.24
CA LEU A 92 -18.51 15.71 7.65
C LEU A 92 -18.98 14.26 7.86
N ARG A 93 -19.78 13.72 6.93
CA ARG A 93 -20.18 12.29 6.94
C ARG A 93 -19.09 11.38 6.40
N ASN A 94 -18.42 11.79 5.31
CA ASN A 94 -17.33 11.05 4.67
C ASN A 94 -15.96 11.23 5.37
N ARG A 95 -15.87 12.21 6.28
CA ARG A 95 -14.74 12.54 7.18
C ARG A 95 -13.50 13.18 6.54
N ALA A 96 -13.45 13.32 5.21
CA ALA A 96 -12.42 14.07 4.52
C ALA A 96 -12.74 15.57 4.63
N MET A 97 -12.45 16.17 5.78
CA MET A 97 -13.04 17.46 6.17
C MET A 97 -12.05 18.61 6.37
N ASN A 98 -10.74 18.34 6.31
CA ASN A 98 -9.67 19.34 6.38
C ASN A 98 -8.50 18.95 5.45
N VAL A 99 -7.60 19.89 5.18
CA VAL A 99 -6.44 19.72 4.27
C VAL A 99 -5.21 19.10 4.92
N SER A 100 -5.21 18.97 6.26
CA SER A 100 -4.11 18.39 7.03
C SER A 100 -4.65 17.92 8.39
N SER A 101 -3.77 17.77 9.37
CA SER A 101 -4.08 17.54 10.77
C SER A 101 -4.79 16.20 11.04
N GLY A 102 -4.46 15.17 10.25
CA GLY A 102 -5.07 13.84 10.36
C GLY A 102 -6.56 13.79 9.98
N ARG A 103 -7.06 14.82 9.29
CA ARG A 103 -8.47 14.97 8.88
C ARG A 103 -8.66 15.03 7.37
N THR A 104 -7.66 14.58 6.61
CA THR A 104 -7.68 14.43 5.15
C THR A 104 -8.24 13.09 4.68
N LEU A 105 -8.23 12.09 5.56
CA LEU A 105 -8.52 10.70 5.21
C LEU A 105 -10.00 10.53 4.82
N LEU A 106 -10.26 9.96 3.65
CA LEU A 106 -11.60 9.58 3.22
C LEU A 106 -11.96 8.21 3.79
N ARG A 107 -13.07 8.12 4.54
CA ARG A 107 -13.61 6.85 5.05
C ARG A 107 -13.49 5.68 4.07
N ALA A 108 -12.85 4.60 4.50
CA ALA A 108 -12.55 3.44 3.65
C ALA A 108 -13.77 2.58 3.32
N ASP A 109 -14.85 2.69 4.10
CA ASP A 109 -16.11 1.95 3.89
C ASP A 109 -17.01 2.55 2.80
N LEU A 110 -16.71 3.76 2.34
CA LEU A 110 -17.43 4.41 1.24
C LEU A 110 -16.74 4.11 -0.10
N PRO A 111 -17.48 3.54 -1.09
CA PRO A 111 -16.94 3.38 -2.43
C PRO A 111 -16.74 4.75 -3.08
N THR A 112 -15.63 4.94 -3.77
CA THR A 112 -15.39 6.16 -4.55
C THR A 112 -16.07 6.07 -5.92
N MET A 113 -16.11 7.20 -6.63
CA MET A 113 -16.48 7.29 -8.04
C MET A 113 -15.68 6.28 -8.86
N ALA A 114 -14.36 6.17 -8.61
CA ALA A 114 -13.51 5.22 -9.31
C ALA A 114 -13.86 3.77 -8.98
N ASP A 115 -14.14 3.44 -7.72
CA ASP A 115 -14.58 2.08 -7.34
C ASP A 115 -15.87 1.67 -8.08
N LEU A 116 -16.83 2.60 -8.18
CA LEU A 116 -18.12 2.35 -8.83
C LEU A 116 -17.99 2.22 -10.35
N PHE A 117 -17.17 3.05 -11.00
CA PHE A 117 -16.88 2.93 -12.43
C PHE A 117 -16.06 1.66 -12.74
N ALA A 118 -15.04 1.36 -11.94
CA ALA A 118 -14.23 0.15 -12.06
C ALA A 118 -15.09 -1.11 -11.96
N ALA A 119 -15.99 -1.18 -10.95
CA ALA A 119 -16.93 -2.27 -10.79
C ALA A 119 -17.91 -2.41 -11.98
N ALA A 120 -18.15 -1.32 -12.72
CA ALA A 120 -18.95 -1.33 -13.93
C ALA A 120 -18.18 -1.72 -15.20
N GLY A 121 -16.88 -2.02 -15.09
CA GLY A 121 -16.02 -2.44 -16.21
C GLY A 121 -15.27 -1.30 -16.90
N TYR A 122 -15.21 -0.11 -16.29
CA TYR A 122 -14.41 1.00 -16.79
C TYR A 122 -12.94 0.83 -16.41
N SER A 123 -12.04 1.25 -17.29
CA SER A 123 -10.68 1.61 -16.89
C SER A 123 -10.72 2.94 -16.15
N THR A 124 -9.94 3.10 -15.08
CA THR A 124 -10.00 4.29 -14.22
C THR A 124 -8.60 4.87 -14.04
N GLY A 125 -8.46 6.17 -14.27
CA GLY A 125 -7.18 6.86 -14.26
C GLY A 125 -7.24 8.18 -13.49
N ILE A 126 -6.23 8.47 -12.69
CA ILE A 126 -6.06 9.77 -12.02
C ILE A 126 -4.70 10.39 -12.37
N PHE A 127 -4.70 11.69 -12.69
CA PHE A 127 -3.52 12.43 -13.09
C PHE A 127 -3.48 13.77 -12.34
N GLY A 128 -2.74 13.84 -11.23
CA GLY A 128 -2.53 15.04 -10.42
C GLY A 128 -2.92 14.88 -8.95
N LYS A 129 -3.62 15.87 -8.38
CA LYS A 129 -3.90 15.96 -6.93
C LYS A 129 -4.96 14.97 -6.45
N TRP A 130 -4.60 14.09 -5.50
CA TRP A 130 -5.56 13.23 -4.81
C TRP A 130 -6.12 13.87 -3.53
N HIS A 131 -5.25 14.05 -2.54
CA HIS A 131 -5.51 14.74 -1.27
C HIS A 131 -6.64 14.14 -0.41
N LEU A 132 -6.81 12.81 -0.46
CA LEU A 132 -7.78 12.04 0.34
C LEU A 132 -7.12 10.91 1.16
N GLY A 133 -5.79 11.00 1.33
CA GLY A 133 -4.94 10.10 2.12
C GLY A 133 -3.80 9.51 1.29
N ASP A 134 -2.62 9.40 1.92
CA ASP A 134 -1.36 9.02 1.25
C ASP A 134 -0.87 7.60 1.61
N ASN A 135 -1.54 6.93 2.54
CA ASN A 135 -1.22 5.57 2.99
C ASN A 135 -2.38 4.61 2.75
N TYR A 136 -2.12 3.32 2.78
CA TYR A 136 -3.15 2.29 2.70
C TYR A 136 -4.19 2.45 3.84
N PRO A 137 -5.50 2.27 3.58
CA PRO A 137 -6.13 1.94 2.30
C PRO A 137 -6.60 3.17 1.51
N TYR A 138 -6.04 4.36 1.71
CA TYR A 138 -6.56 5.63 1.20
C TYR A 138 -5.94 6.13 -0.11
N ARG A 139 -4.86 5.49 -0.60
CA ARG A 139 -4.16 5.93 -1.81
C ARG A 139 -5.04 5.73 -3.05
N PRO A 140 -4.84 6.46 -4.16
CA PRO A 140 -5.73 6.33 -5.32
C PRO A 140 -5.86 4.89 -5.85
N GLN A 141 -4.74 4.14 -5.88
CA GLN A 141 -4.73 2.73 -6.31
C GLN A 141 -5.49 1.78 -5.37
N ASP A 142 -5.69 2.17 -4.11
CA ASP A 142 -6.50 1.43 -3.15
C ASP A 142 -7.99 1.82 -3.25
N ARG A 143 -8.31 2.91 -3.96
CA ARG A 143 -9.61 3.57 -4.03
C ARG A 143 -10.21 3.54 -5.43
N GLY A 144 -9.92 2.48 -6.17
CA GLY A 144 -10.57 2.15 -7.44
C GLY A 144 -9.91 2.72 -8.70
N PHE A 145 -8.76 3.40 -8.59
CA PHE A 145 -7.98 3.83 -9.75
C PHE A 145 -6.99 2.74 -10.21
N HIS A 146 -7.09 2.34 -11.48
CA HIS A 146 -6.18 1.36 -12.09
C HIS A 146 -4.86 2.01 -12.54
N GLU A 147 -4.93 3.26 -13.03
CA GLU A 147 -3.78 4.06 -13.42
C GLU A 147 -3.69 5.30 -12.52
N THR A 148 -2.52 5.58 -11.98
CA THR A 148 -2.29 6.68 -11.05
C THR A 148 -0.99 7.39 -11.40
N LEU A 149 -1.07 8.70 -11.60
CA LEU A 149 0.08 9.59 -11.65
C LEU A 149 -0.21 10.80 -10.74
N CYS A 150 0.24 10.74 -9.50
CA CYS A 150 -0.12 11.70 -8.46
C CYS A 150 1.09 12.19 -7.68
N TYR A 151 0.94 13.31 -6.99
CA TYR A 151 1.81 13.69 -5.89
C TYR A 151 1.03 13.54 -4.57
N PRO A 152 1.71 13.23 -3.46
CA PRO A 152 1.04 13.04 -2.18
C PRO A 152 0.60 14.38 -1.56
N SER A 153 -0.38 14.31 -0.66
CA SER A 153 -0.90 15.43 0.13
C SER A 153 -1.44 16.60 -0.72
N SER A 154 -1.27 17.84 -0.23
CA SER A 154 -2.09 19.00 -0.59
C SER A 154 -1.60 19.82 -1.78
N HIS A 155 -0.29 19.82 -2.08
CA HIS A 155 0.31 20.65 -3.12
C HIS A 155 1.72 20.16 -3.47
N ILE A 156 2.28 20.69 -4.56
CA ILE A 156 3.69 20.49 -4.93
C ILE A 156 4.59 21.10 -3.85
N GLY A 157 5.53 20.31 -3.33
CA GLY A 157 6.38 20.69 -2.19
C GLY A 157 5.74 20.46 -0.81
N SER A 158 4.61 19.73 -0.75
CA SER A 158 4.07 19.23 0.52
C SER A 158 5.08 18.30 1.23
N ALA A 159 4.89 18.07 2.52
CA ALA A 159 5.82 17.29 3.33
C ALA A 159 6.11 15.88 2.76
N PRO A 160 5.12 15.04 2.40
CA PRO A 160 5.40 13.72 1.82
C PRO A 160 5.81 13.75 0.34
N ASP A 161 5.79 14.91 -0.33
CA ASP A 161 6.19 15.05 -1.74
C ASP A 161 7.68 14.75 -1.93
N ALA A 162 8.13 14.53 -3.17
CA ALA A 162 9.55 14.41 -3.44
C ALA A 162 10.25 15.73 -3.09
N TRP A 163 11.34 15.64 -2.31
CA TRP A 163 12.00 16.83 -1.80
C TRP A 163 12.50 17.76 -2.92
N ASP A 164 12.26 19.07 -2.75
CA ASP A 164 12.57 20.15 -3.71
C ASP A 164 11.80 20.06 -5.05
N ASN A 165 10.69 19.31 -5.13
CA ASN A 165 9.71 19.50 -6.20
C ASN A 165 9.24 20.97 -6.26
N HIS A 166 9.09 21.50 -7.46
CA HIS A 166 8.95 22.94 -7.70
C HIS A 166 8.23 23.29 -9.00
N TYR A 167 7.37 22.41 -9.46
CA TYR A 167 6.60 22.41 -10.70
C TYR A 167 7.35 21.99 -11.98
N PHE A 168 8.67 21.85 -11.97
CA PHE A 168 9.47 21.61 -13.18
C PHE A 168 10.37 20.39 -13.03
N ASN A 169 10.28 19.45 -13.98
CA ASN A 169 11.10 18.24 -13.97
C ASN A 169 10.99 17.45 -12.65
N ASP A 170 9.79 17.42 -12.09
CA ASP A 170 9.49 16.93 -10.76
C ASP A 170 9.34 15.40 -10.74
N THR A 171 9.31 14.84 -9.53
CA THR A 171 9.08 13.42 -9.28
C THR A 171 7.70 13.17 -8.69
N TYR A 172 6.93 12.26 -9.30
CA TYR A 172 5.57 11.90 -8.89
C TYR A 172 5.45 10.41 -8.58
N LEU A 173 4.40 10.01 -7.89
CA LEU A 173 3.99 8.63 -7.68
C LEU A 173 3.20 8.14 -8.91
N HIS A 174 3.81 7.25 -9.68
CA HIS A 174 3.19 6.55 -10.79
C HIS A 174 2.95 5.09 -10.38
N ASN A 175 1.69 4.68 -10.21
CA ASN A 175 1.29 3.35 -9.74
C ASN A 175 2.06 2.93 -8.48
N GLY A 176 2.08 3.83 -7.49
CA GLY A 176 2.74 3.64 -6.19
C GLY A 176 4.27 3.80 -6.20
N ARG A 177 4.89 4.11 -7.33
CA ARG A 177 6.36 4.25 -7.45
C ARG A 177 6.78 5.65 -7.85
N ARG A 178 7.78 6.21 -7.16
CA ARG A 178 8.35 7.51 -7.51
C ARG A 178 9.04 7.44 -8.88
N ARG A 179 8.68 8.35 -9.79
CA ARG A 179 9.27 8.50 -11.13
C ARG A 179 9.40 9.98 -11.48
N ALA A 180 10.54 10.36 -12.05
CA ALA A 180 10.76 11.70 -12.56
C ALA A 180 10.10 11.89 -13.93
N PHE A 181 9.57 13.08 -14.18
CA PHE A 181 8.95 13.46 -15.45
C PHE A 181 9.47 14.81 -15.91
N GLU A 182 9.81 14.92 -17.19
CA GLU A 182 10.27 16.17 -17.78
C GLU A 182 9.09 17.09 -18.15
N GLY A 183 9.27 18.38 -17.89
CA GLY A 183 8.34 19.45 -18.22
C GLY A 183 7.66 20.10 -17.01
N TYR A 184 6.71 20.97 -17.31
CA TYR A 184 5.88 21.65 -16.31
C TYR A 184 4.76 20.72 -15.81
N THR A 185 4.50 20.71 -14.50
CA THR A 185 3.58 19.77 -13.82
C THR A 185 2.22 19.64 -14.50
N THR A 186 1.58 20.77 -14.82
CA THR A 186 0.26 20.77 -15.47
C THR A 186 0.35 20.11 -16.85
N ASP A 187 1.36 20.46 -17.65
CA ASP A 187 1.58 19.87 -18.98
C ASP A 187 1.84 18.36 -18.89
N VAL A 188 2.59 17.91 -17.88
CA VAL A 188 2.86 16.49 -17.63
C VAL A 188 1.56 15.73 -17.38
N PHE A 189 0.71 16.21 -16.47
CA PHE A 189 -0.53 15.50 -16.14
C PHE A 189 -1.50 15.43 -17.32
N PHE A 190 -1.68 16.53 -18.07
CA PHE A 190 -2.50 16.51 -19.28
C PHE A 190 -1.93 15.57 -20.34
N ARG A 191 -0.62 15.61 -20.59
CA ARG A 191 0.04 14.76 -21.58
C ARG A 191 -0.11 13.28 -21.24
N GLU A 192 0.18 12.88 -20.00
CA GLU A 192 0.08 11.48 -19.60
C GLU A 192 -1.38 10.99 -19.54
N ALA A 193 -2.34 11.85 -19.14
CA ALA A 193 -3.76 11.54 -19.21
C ALA A 193 -4.23 11.28 -20.65
N MET A 194 -3.89 12.17 -21.60
CA MET A 194 -4.19 11.98 -23.02
C MET A 194 -3.53 10.73 -23.60
N ARG A 195 -2.29 10.44 -23.19
CA ARG A 195 -1.58 9.22 -23.60
C ARG A 195 -2.27 7.96 -23.09
N TRP A 196 -2.75 7.97 -21.84
CA TRP A 196 -3.48 6.84 -21.25
C TRP A 196 -4.86 6.67 -21.89
N MET A 197 -5.66 7.75 -21.99
CA MET A 197 -6.98 7.71 -22.65
C MET A 197 -6.90 7.18 -24.09
N ARG A 198 -5.84 7.53 -24.84
CA ARG A 198 -5.60 6.98 -26.18
C ARG A 198 -5.39 5.47 -26.18
N GLN A 199 -4.72 4.92 -25.16
CA GLN A 199 -4.50 3.48 -25.02
C GLN A 199 -5.79 2.76 -24.65
N GLU A 200 -6.55 3.30 -23.69
CA GLU A 200 -7.85 2.74 -23.30
C GLU A 200 -8.84 2.72 -24.47
N ALA A 201 -8.92 3.82 -25.22
CA ALA A 201 -9.74 3.92 -26.42
C ALA A 201 -9.38 2.85 -27.47
N ARG A 202 -8.09 2.60 -27.70
CA ARG A 202 -7.62 1.53 -28.61
C ARG A 202 -7.97 0.13 -28.14
N SER A 203 -8.14 -0.07 -26.83
CA SER A 203 -8.56 -1.36 -26.26
C SER A 203 -10.07 -1.60 -26.34
N GLY A 204 -10.85 -0.58 -26.72
CA GLY A 204 -12.32 -0.64 -26.80
C GLY A 204 -13.03 -0.59 -25.44
N LYS A 205 -12.31 -0.31 -24.34
CA LYS A 205 -12.89 -0.16 -23.01
C LYS A 205 -13.29 1.30 -22.75
N PRO A 206 -14.45 1.56 -22.12
CA PRO A 206 -14.77 2.90 -21.66
C PRO A 206 -13.87 3.26 -20.47
N PHE A 207 -13.55 4.54 -20.33
CA PHE A 207 -12.67 5.02 -19.25
C PHE A 207 -13.33 6.11 -18.39
N PHE A 208 -12.93 6.15 -17.12
CA PHE A 208 -13.13 7.27 -16.21
C PHE A 208 -11.77 7.92 -15.91
N CYS A 209 -11.57 9.14 -16.39
CA CYS A 209 -10.36 9.93 -16.19
C CYS A 209 -10.65 11.08 -15.22
N TYR A 210 -9.97 11.10 -14.08
CA TYR A 210 -9.93 12.24 -13.17
C TYR A 210 -8.62 13.01 -13.36
N LEU A 211 -8.71 14.26 -13.81
CA LEU A 211 -7.57 15.15 -14.08
C LEU A 211 -7.60 16.37 -13.13
N PRO A 212 -7.25 16.18 -11.84
CA PRO A 212 -7.15 17.26 -10.88
C PRO A 212 -5.79 17.96 -10.95
N THR A 213 -5.73 19.18 -11.50
CA THR A 213 -4.46 19.91 -11.61
C THR A 213 -3.92 20.34 -10.25
N ALA A 214 -2.60 20.49 -10.15
CA ALA A 214 -1.96 21.19 -9.04
C ALA A 214 -2.15 22.70 -9.14
N ALA A 215 -2.14 23.20 -10.37
CA ALA A 215 -2.33 24.61 -10.66
C ALA A 215 -3.80 25.03 -10.49
N PRO A 216 -4.08 26.31 -10.20
CA PRO A 216 -3.11 27.38 -9.86
C PRO A 216 -2.72 27.48 -8.37
N HIS A 217 -2.84 26.42 -7.56
CA HIS A 217 -2.47 26.47 -6.14
C HIS A 217 -0.98 26.83 -5.92
N ALA A 218 -0.70 27.53 -4.83
CA ALA A 218 0.67 27.90 -4.43
C ALA A 218 1.57 26.66 -4.21
N PRO A 219 2.89 26.78 -4.41
CA PRO A 219 3.64 27.95 -4.87
C PRO A 219 3.40 28.26 -6.36
N HIS A 220 3.32 29.55 -6.73
CA HIS A 220 3.06 29.96 -8.12
C HIS A 220 4.33 30.03 -8.97
N PHE A 221 4.90 28.86 -9.22
CA PHE A 221 5.98 28.69 -10.19
C PHE A 221 5.39 28.37 -11.56
N VAL A 222 5.80 29.11 -12.58
CA VAL A 222 5.15 29.08 -13.91
C VAL A 222 6.18 29.34 -15.02
N PRO A 223 6.07 28.72 -16.21
CA PRO A 223 7.04 28.96 -17.28
C PRO A 223 7.13 30.45 -17.66
N ALA A 224 8.34 30.93 -17.93
CA ALA A 224 8.62 32.34 -18.18
C ALA A 224 7.72 32.95 -19.26
N GLN A 225 7.45 32.22 -20.35
CA GLN A 225 6.59 32.67 -21.44
C GLN A 225 5.17 33.07 -20.97
N TYR A 226 4.58 32.32 -20.04
CA TYR A 226 3.24 32.62 -19.51
C TYR A 226 3.30 33.81 -18.55
N ARG A 227 4.34 33.88 -17.72
CA ARG A 227 4.56 34.99 -16.79
C ARG A 227 4.74 36.31 -17.53
N GLU A 228 5.58 36.34 -18.55
CA GLU A 228 5.88 37.53 -19.36
C GLU A 228 4.65 37.99 -20.15
N ALA A 229 3.93 37.05 -20.78
CA ALA A 229 2.67 37.37 -21.45
C ALA A 229 1.62 37.94 -20.48
N MET A 230 1.50 37.36 -19.28
CA MET A 230 0.57 37.83 -18.27
C MET A 230 0.96 39.19 -17.68
N ASP A 231 2.25 39.47 -17.49
CA ASP A 231 2.70 40.79 -17.04
C ASP A 231 2.38 41.87 -18.09
N ALA A 232 2.55 41.56 -19.38
CA ALA A 232 2.17 42.45 -20.48
C ALA A 232 0.66 42.72 -20.53
N LEU A 233 -0.19 41.74 -20.22
CA LEU A 233 -1.64 41.92 -20.10
C LEU A 233 -1.99 42.75 -18.85
N MET A 234 -1.39 42.43 -17.71
CA MET A 234 -1.58 43.14 -16.44
C MET A 234 -1.17 44.62 -16.54
N ALA A 235 -0.14 44.96 -17.33
CA ALA A 235 0.28 46.33 -17.56
C ALA A 235 -0.76 47.16 -18.34
N LYS A 236 -1.63 46.52 -19.12
CA LYS A 236 -2.72 47.16 -19.88
C LYS A 236 -4.06 47.14 -19.15
N ALA A 237 -4.17 46.37 -18.08
CA ALA A 237 -5.42 46.19 -17.34
C ALA A 237 -5.74 47.41 -16.47
N ASN A 238 -7.00 47.85 -16.50
CA ASN A 238 -7.50 48.89 -15.61
C ASN A 238 -8.00 48.27 -14.29
N LEU A 239 -7.08 48.00 -13.36
CA LEU A 239 -7.39 47.47 -12.04
C LEU A 239 -7.21 48.54 -10.96
N THR A 240 -7.96 48.40 -9.86
CA THR A 240 -7.67 49.15 -8.63
C THR A 240 -6.23 48.87 -8.18
N ALA A 241 -5.55 49.88 -7.62
CA ALA A 241 -4.15 49.76 -7.23
C ALA A 241 -3.91 48.58 -6.29
N LEU A 242 -3.10 47.62 -6.74
CA LEU A 242 -2.67 46.45 -5.96
C LEU A 242 -1.36 46.76 -5.22
N ARG A 243 -1.17 46.16 -4.03
CA ARG A 243 0.14 46.22 -3.36
C ARG A 243 1.21 45.54 -4.24
N PRO A 244 2.45 46.07 -4.33
CA PRO A 244 3.47 45.55 -5.26
C PRO A 244 3.72 44.04 -5.19
N GLY A 245 3.85 43.46 -3.99
CA GLY A 245 4.03 42.02 -3.82
C GLY A 245 2.79 41.18 -4.17
N VAL A 246 1.59 41.76 -4.12
CA VAL A 246 0.35 41.09 -4.54
C VAL A 246 0.24 41.07 -6.06
N ARG A 247 0.72 42.11 -6.76
CA ARG A 247 0.72 42.17 -8.23
C ARG A 247 1.55 41.05 -8.84
N ASP A 248 2.79 40.85 -8.38
CA ASP A 248 3.66 39.77 -8.89
C ASP A 248 3.06 38.37 -8.64
N GLN A 249 2.55 38.13 -7.44
CA GLN A 249 1.87 36.88 -7.12
C GLN A 249 0.62 36.64 -8.00
N LEU A 250 -0.15 37.69 -8.26
CA LEU A 250 -1.33 37.63 -9.13
C LEU A 250 -0.94 37.34 -10.58
N VAL A 251 0.12 37.98 -11.12
CA VAL A 251 0.64 37.69 -12.47
C VAL A 251 0.96 36.21 -12.60
N ARG A 252 1.70 35.64 -11.64
CA ARG A 252 2.08 34.23 -11.64
C ARG A 252 0.86 33.31 -11.54
N TYR A 253 -0.07 33.61 -10.65
CA TYR A 253 -1.33 32.87 -10.49
C TYR A 253 -2.17 32.86 -11.76
N LEU A 254 -2.41 34.02 -12.40
CA LEU A 254 -3.15 34.11 -13.65
C LEU A 254 -2.41 33.44 -14.83
N ALA A 255 -1.08 33.50 -14.84
CA ALA A 255 -0.24 32.81 -15.82
C ALA A 255 -0.37 31.28 -15.73
N MET A 256 -0.50 30.72 -14.51
CA MET A 256 -0.78 29.29 -14.33
C MET A 256 -2.15 28.92 -14.91
N ILE A 257 -3.16 29.78 -14.74
CA ILE A 257 -4.49 29.56 -15.32
C ILE A 257 -4.46 29.65 -16.86
N ALA A 258 -3.67 30.56 -17.43
CA ALA A 258 -3.46 30.63 -18.87
C ALA A 258 -2.84 29.32 -19.42
N ASN A 259 -1.89 28.71 -18.68
CA ASN A 259 -1.36 27.39 -19.05
C ASN A 259 -2.39 26.26 -18.93
N ILE A 260 -3.30 26.32 -17.95
CA ILE A 260 -4.43 25.38 -17.87
C ILE A 260 -5.32 25.52 -19.11
N ASP A 261 -5.65 26.74 -19.51
CA ASP A 261 -6.48 26.99 -20.71
C ASP A 261 -5.86 26.43 -21.98
N ASP A 262 -4.56 26.63 -22.19
CA ASP A 262 -3.83 26.05 -23.33
C ASP A 262 -3.87 24.50 -23.32
N ASN A 263 -3.74 23.89 -22.14
CA ASN A 263 -3.85 22.44 -22.00
C ASN A 263 -5.27 21.93 -22.22
N MET A 264 -6.30 22.71 -21.86
CA MET A 264 -7.68 22.43 -22.23
C MET A 264 -7.86 22.48 -23.75
N GLY A 265 -7.18 23.40 -24.45
CA GLY A 265 -7.16 23.43 -25.90
C GLY A 265 -6.55 22.18 -26.54
N ARG A 266 -5.40 21.74 -26.03
CA ARG A 266 -4.75 20.48 -26.46
C ARG A 266 -5.64 19.27 -26.19
N LEU A 267 -6.34 19.27 -25.05
CA LEU A 267 -7.27 18.21 -24.67
C LEU A 267 -8.50 18.16 -25.60
N GLU A 268 -9.10 19.30 -25.93
CA GLU A 268 -10.20 19.40 -26.89
C GLU A 268 -9.79 18.88 -28.27
N GLU A 269 -8.61 19.29 -28.75
CA GLU A 269 -8.04 18.82 -30.01
C GLU A 269 -7.78 17.31 -29.99
N PHE A 270 -7.17 16.81 -28.92
CA PHE A 270 -6.95 15.38 -28.73
C PHE A 270 -8.24 14.55 -28.79
N LEU A 271 -9.31 14.99 -28.13
CA LEU A 271 -10.59 14.29 -28.12
C LEU A 271 -11.17 14.23 -29.54
N ARG A 272 -11.08 15.31 -30.31
CA ARG A 272 -11.54 15.37 -31.71
C ARG A 272 -10.71 14.48 -32.63
N GLU A 273 -9.39 14.59 -32.56
CA GLU A 273 -8.48 13.77 -33.39
C GLU A 273 -8.59 12.27 -33.09
N SER A 274 -8.83 11.93 -31.81
CA SER A 274 -8.98 10.55 -31.37
C SER A 274 -10.42 10.02 -31.52
N ARG A 275 -11.35 10.83 -32.06
CA ARG A 275 -12.78 10.50 -32.21
C ARG A 275 -13.45 10.07 -30.90
N LEU A 276 -13.06 10.71 -29.80
CA LEU A 276 -13.60 10.51 -28.46
C LEU A 276 -14.56 11.63 -28.05
N ASP A 277 -14.56 12.75 -28.79
CA ASP A 277 -15.29 13.97 -28.48
C ASP A 277 -16.81 13.78 -28.36
N ASP A 278 -17.41 12.99 -29.25
CA ASP A 278 -18.86 12.75 -29.29
C ASP A 278 -19.36 11.96 -28.09
N ASN A 279 -18.67 10.87 -27.71
CA ASN A 279 -19.10 9.95 -26.67
C ASN A 279 -18.24 9.99 -25.39
N THR A 280 -17.79 11.20 -25.02
CA THR A 280 -17.15 11.45 -23.72
C THR A 280 -17.94 12.52 -22.98
N ILE A 281 -18.35 12.23 -21.75
CA ILE A 281 -18.87 13.22 -20.81
C ILE A 281 -17.67 13.99 -20.27
N VAL A 282 -17.54 15.26 -20.67
CA VAL A 282 -16.52 16.17 -20.15
C VAL A 282 -17.13 17.04 -19.07
N VAL A 283 -16.57 16.98 -17.86
CA VAL A 283 -16.92 17.83 -16.72
C VAL A 283 -15.74 18.71 -16.38
N PHE A 284 -15.95 20.03 -16.34
CA PHE A 284 -14.98 20.99 -15.82
C PHE A 284 -15.55 21.69 -14.59
N LEU A 285 -14.77 21.78 -13.51
CA LEU A 285 -15.09 22.54 -12.30
C LEU A 285 -13.82 23.01 -11.57
N THR A 286 -13.97 23.81 -10.52
CA THR A 286 -12.89 24.12 -9.58
C THR A 286 -13.23 23.58 -8.19
N ASP A 287 -12.22 23.36 -7.33
CA ASP A 287 -12.43 22.70 -6.03
C ASP A 287 -12.92 23.64 -4.90
N ASN A 288 -12.65 24.93 -5.00
CA ASN A 288 -13.14 25.95 -4.07
C ASN A 288 -13.06 27.36 -4.69
N GLY A 289 -13.56 28.34 -3.94
CA GLY A 289 -13.40 29.75 -4.27
C GLY A 289 -11.94 30.21 -4.37
N SER A 290 -11.74 31.38 -4.96
CA SER A 290 -10.41 31.90 -5.29
C SER A 290 -9.58 32.29 -4.07
N THR A 291 -8.26 32.14 -4.18
CA THR A 291 -7.28 32.74 -3.24
C THR A 291 -6.94 34.19 -3.57
N PHE A 292 -7.13 34.64 -4.81
CA PHE A 292 -6.84 36.01 -5.26
C PHE A 292 -8.07 36.85 -5.55
N GLY A 293 -9.19 36.26 -5.96
CA GLY A 293 -10.41 36.94 -6.41
C GLY A 293 -10.79 38.14 -5.54
N PRO A 294 -10.91 37.99 -4.20
CA PRO A 294 -11.23 39.11 -3.30
C PRO A 294 -10.25 40.28 -3.29
N ARG A 295 -9.04 40.10 -3.85
CA ARG A 295 -7.98 41.10 -3.94
C ARG A 295 -7.98 41.86 -5.27
N TYR A 296 -8.65 41.36 -6.31
CA TYR A 296 -8.71 42.02 -7.62
C TYR A 296 -10.11 41.89 -8.26
N PHE A 297 -10.55 40.68 -8.63
CA PHE A 297 -11.82 40.43 -9.29
C PHE A 297 -12.42 39.09 -8.86
N ASN A 298 -13.58 39.13 -8.21
CA ASN A 298 -14.28 37.95 -7.68
C ASN A 298 -15.69 37.77 -8.29
N ALA A 299 -15.90 38.27 -9.51
CA ALA A 299 -17.21 38.27 -10.18
C ALA A 299 -18.36 38.82 -9.31
N GLY A 300 -18.08 39.85 -8.49
CA GLY A 300 -19.06 40.50 -7.61
C GLY A 300 -19.37 39.75 -6.31
N MET A 301 -18.76 38.59 -6.06
CA MET A 301 -19.03 37.78 -4.86
C MET A 301 -18.18 38.19 -3.65
N LYS A 302 -18.73 37.99 -2.44
CA LYS A 302 -18.03 38.17 -1.17
C LYS A 302 -17.28 36.91 -0.77
N GLY A 303 -16.12 37.09 -0.13
CA GLY A 303 -15.31 35.98 0.38
C GLY A 303 -14.48 35.26 -0.68
N GLY A 304 -13.58 34.38 -0.25
CA GLY A 304 -12.72 33.54 -1.09
C GLY A 304 -12.56 32.16 -0.47
N LYS A 305 -11.54 31.40 -0.91
CA LYS A 305 -11.14 30.13 -0.27
C LYS A 305 -11.19 30.24 1.26
N VAL A 306 -11.63 29.18 1.93
CA VAL A 306 -11.84 29.04 3.38
C VAL A 306 -12.95 29.91 3.99
N THR A 307 -13.80 30.57 3.20
CA THR A 307 -14.91 31.39 3.72
C THR A 307 -16.29 30.83 3.35
N LEU A 308 -17.32 31.22 4.11
CA LEU A 308 -18.70 30.72 3.98
C LEU A 308 -19.62 31.60 3.11
N TRP A 309 -19.07 32.62 2.45
CA TRP A 309 -19.79 33.45 1.49
C TRP A 309 -19.64 32.86 0.07
N GLU A 310 -20.45 33.33 -0.89
CA GLU A 310 -20.55 32.80 -2.25
C GLU A 310 -19.18 32.66 -2.92
N GLY A 311 -18.29 33.64 -2.75
CA GLY A 311 -16.96 33.62 -3.35
C GLY A 311 -16.02 32.55 -2.79
N GLY A 312 -16.40 31.86 -1.71
CA GLY A 312 -15.68 30.73 -1.15
C GLY A 312 -16.16 29.37 -1.60
N HIS A 313 -17.46 29.21 -1.88
CA HIS A 313 -18.07 27.90 -2.17
C HIS A 313 -18.81 27.82 -3.49
N ARG A 314 -19.11 28.93 -4.19
CA ARG A 314 -19.71 28.91 -5.53
C ARG A 314 -18.61 28.87 -6.59
N VAL A 315 -18.68 27.89 -7.48
CA VAL A 315 -17.65 27.61 -8.50
C VAL A 315 -18.30 27.26 -9.84
N PRO A 316 -17.60 27.41 -10.97
CA PRO A 316 -18.13 26.98 -12.27
C PRO A 316 -18.29 25.46 -12.30
N CYS A 317 -19.31 24.98 -13.03
CA CYS A 317 -19.44 23.58 -13.43
C CYS A 317 -19.99 23.51 -14.84
N PHE A 318 -19.17 23.01 -15.78
CA PHE A 318 -19.50 22.85 -17.20
C PHE A 318 -19.58 21.37 -17.54
N ILE A 319 -20.65 20.95 -18.18
CA ILE A 319 -20.90 19.56 -18.58
C ILE A 319 -21.20 19.51 -20.07
N ARG A 320 -20.34 18.82 -20.84
CA ARG A 320 -20.48 18.62 -22.28
C ARG A 320 -20.55 17.13 -22.60
N TRP A 321 -21.55 16.73 -23.38
CA TRP A 321 -21.63 15.38 -23.95
C TRP A 321 -22.47 15.40 -25.24
N PRO A 322 -21.84 15.54 -26.42
CA PRO A 322 -22.55 15.72 -27.69
C PRO A 322 -23.52 14.57 -28.03
N ALA A 323 -23.09 13.31 -27.86
CA ALA A 323 -23.94 12.14 -28.12
C ALA A 323 -25.00 11.88 -27.02
N GLY A 324 -24.89 12.57 -25.87
CA GLY A 324 -25.65 12.30 -24.65
C GLY A 324 -27.10 12.75 -24.62
N LYS A 325 -27.54 13.47 -25.66
CA LYS A 325 -28.86 14.14 -25.71
C LYS A 325 -29.11 15.01 -24.48
N LEU A 326 -28.09 15.74 -24.05
CA LEU A 326 -28.26 16.81 -23.07
C LEU A 326 -29.10 17.93 -23.69
N ARG A 327 -29.71 18.77 -22.86
CA ARG A 327 -30.37 19.99 -23.31
C ARG A 327 -29.37 20.90 -24.04
N ALA A 328 -29.89 21.85 -24.82
CA ALA A 328 -29.06 22.83 -25.51
C ALA A 328 -28.11 23.56 -24.53
N PRO A 329 -26.88 23.91 -24.95
CA PRO A 329 -25.93 24.63 -24.10
C PRO A 329 -26.56 25.86 -23.45
N GLY A 330 -26.37 26.01 -22.15
CA GLY A 330 -27.18 26.92 -21.36
C GLY A 330 -27.09 26.64 -19.86
N GLU A 331 -27.71 27.51 -19.08
CA GLU A 331 -27.74 27.38 -17.63
C GLU A 331 -28.90 26.50 -17.16
N VAL A 332 -28.62 25.69 -16.14
CA VAL A 332 -29.60 24.97 -15.33
C VAL A 332 -29.67 25.66 -13.98
N GLY A 333 -30.87 26.17 -13.65
CA GLY A 333 -31.13 26.83 -12.38
C GLY A 333 -31.37 25.85 -11.24
N GLY A 334 -31.41 26.40 -10.01
CA GLY A 334 -31.61 25.63 -8.79
C GLY A 334 -30.31 25.35 -8.03
N LEU A 335 -30.45 25.07 -6.73
CA LEU A 335 -29.32 24.81 -5.84
C LEU A 335 -28.72 23.43 -6.13
N THR A 336 -27.45 23.40 -6.52
CA THR A 336 -26.71 22.18 -6.82
C THR A 336 -25.42 22.13 -6.03
N ASN A 337 -24.90 20.93 -5.79
CA ASN A 337 -23.69 20.72 -5.02
C ASN A 337 -22.78 19.67 -5.69
N VAL A 338 -21.49 19.74 -5.44
CA VAL A 338 -20.51 18.78 -5.99
C VAL A 338 -20.83 17.32 -5.67
N GLN A 339 -21.47 17.04 -4.53
CA GLN A 339 -21.91 15.69 -4.17
C GLN A 339 -23.00 15.14 -5.11
N ASP A 340 -23.67 15.99 -5.88
CA ASP A 340 -24.66 15.59 -6.90
C ASP A 340 -23.98 14.98 -8.14
N LEU A 341 -22.70 15.26 -8.39
CA LEU A 341 -22.02 14.82 -9.61
C LEU A 341 -21.85 13.30 -9.69
N LEU A 342 -21.55 12.63 -8.58
CA LEU A 342 -21.42 11.16 -8.58
C LEU A 342 -22.70 10.44 -9.03
N PRO A 343 -23.85 10.58 -8.34
CA PRO A 343 -25.09 9.93 -8.78
C PRO A 343 -25.50 10.35 -10.20
N THR A 344 -25.25 11.61 -10.58
CA THR A 344 -25.51 12.10 -11.94
C THR A 344 -24.69 11.36 -13.00
N LEU A 345 -23.38 11.24 -12.79
CA LEU A 345 -22.47 10.60 -13.74
C LEU A 345 -22.72 9.10 -13.87
N LEU A 346 -23.07 8.43 -12.77
CA LEU A 346 -23.49 7.02 -12.82
C LEU A 346 -24.74 6.84 -13.68
N GLU A 347 -25.76 7.68 -13.49
CA GLU A 347 -27.00 7.61 -14.27
C GLU A 347 -26.77 7.95 -15.75
N LEU A 348 -26.00 9.01 -16.05
CA LEU A 348 -25.67 9.38 -17.43
C LEU A 348 -24.89 8.28 -18.16
N ALA A 349 -23.97 7.61 -17.45
CA ALA A 349 -23.18 6.51 -18.00
C ALA A 349 -23.90 5.16 -18.02
N GLY A 350 -25.13 5.08 -17.48
CA GLY A 350 -25.87 3.81 -17.35
C GLY A 350 -25.22 2.81 -16.39
N VAL A 351 -24.46 3.31 -15.41
CA VAL A 351 -23.84 2.51 -14.35
C VAL A 351 -24.86 2.30 -13.22
N ARG A 352 -25.10 1.04 -12.86
CA ARG A 352 -26.00 0.70 -11.76
C ARG A 352 -25.37 1.05 -10.42
N THR A 353 -26.04 1.89 -9.64
CA THR A 353 -25.66 2.15 -8.25
C THR A 353 -25.90 0.90 -7.40
N PRO A 354 -24.89 0.39 -6.67
CA PRO A 354 -25.09 -0.72 -5.74
C PRO A 354 -26.13 -0.36 -4.67
N ALA A 355 -26.98 -1.30 -4.28
CA ALA A 355 -28.05 -1.06 -3.30
C ALA A 355 -27.56 -0.52 -1.93
N ARG A 356 -26.30 -0.82 -1.58
CA ARG A 356 -25.64 -0.34 -0.35
C ARG A 356 -25.01 1.04 -0.45
N ALA A 357 -24.90 1.62 -1.64
CA ALA A 357 -24.33 2.95 -1.83
C ALA A 357 -25.39 4.00 -1.49
N THR A 358 -25.10 4.82 -0.49
CA THR A 358 -25.96 5.94 -0.06
C THR A 358 -25.29 7.25 -0.39
N PHE A 359 -26.02 8.17 -1.03
CA PHE A 359 -25.53 9.50 -1.38
C PHE A 359 -26.33 10.57 -0.63
N ASP A 360 -25.67 11.66 -0.24
CA ASP A 360 -26.36 12.91 0.13
C ASP A 360 -26.68 13.76 -1.11
N GLY A 361 -25.99 13.50 -2.23
CA GLY A 361 -26.29 14.10 -3.52
C GLY A 361 -27.48 13.45 -4.22
N ILE A 362 -28.05 14.18 -5.16
CA ILE A 362 -29.12 13.71 -6.05
C ILE A 362 -28.61 13.62 -7.48
N SER A 363 -29.18 12.73 -8.29
CA SER A 363 -28.91 12.75 -9.74
C SER A 363 -29.56 13.97 -10.38
N LEU A 364 -28.78 14.71 -11.17
CA LEU A 364 -29.21 15.83 -11.98
C LEU A 364 -29.41 15.43 -13.46
N ALA A 365 -29.30 14.15 -13.80
CA ALA A 365 -29.38 13.69 -15.19
C ALA A 365 -30.67 14.11 -15.88
N GLY A 366 -31.80 14.08 -15.16
CA GLY A 366 -33.09 14.57 -15.65
C GLY A 366 -33.07 16.07 -16.00
N ALA A 367 -32.44 16.90 -15.16
CA ALA A 367 -32.28 18.33 -15.37
C ALA A 367 -31.30 18.66 -16.51
N LEU A 368 -30.22 17.88 -16.62
CA LEU A 368 -29.25 18.01 -17.72
C LEU A 368 -29.84 17.58 -19.07
N ARG A 369 -30.79 16.65 -19.10
CA ARG A 369 -31.55 16.25 -20.30
C ARG A 369 -32.77 17.16 -20.59
N GLY A 370 -33.12 18.06 -19.67
CA GLY A 370 -34.31 18.91 -19.80
C GLY A 370 -35.64 18.18 -19.60
N THR A 371 -35.62 17.02 -18.92
CA THR A 371 -36.80 16.20 -18.62
C THR A 371 -37.39 16.46 -17.23
N SER A 372 -36.64 17.14 -16.36
CA SER A 372 -37.07 17.59 -15.04
C SER A 372 -36.35 18.90 -14.67
N GLU A 373 -36.78 19.54 -13.60
CA GLU A 373 -36.04 20.65 -12.98
C GLU A 373 -35.25 20.17 -11.76
N VAL A 374 -34.30 20.98 -11.29
CA VAL A 374 -33.62 20.73 -10.00
C VAL A 374 -34.66 20.91 -8.87
N PRO A 375 -34.83 19.94 -7.96
CA PRO A 375 -35.85 20.02 -6.92
C PRO A 375 -35.55 21.13 -5.90
N ASP A 376 -36.60 21.70 -5.31
CA ASP A 376 -36.47 22.67 -4.21
C ASP A 376 -35.84 21.99 -2.97
N ARG A 377 -34.66 22.45 -2.57
CA ARG A 377 -33.87 21.82 -1.51
C ARG A 377 -33.13 22.86 -0.66
N THR A 378 -32.69 22.40 0.51
CA THR A 378 -31.79 23.16 1.38
C THR A 378 -30.44 22.44 1.40
N LEU A 379 -29.35 23.21 1.31
CA LEU A 379 -27.99 22.72 1.36
C LEU A 379 -27.27 23.29 2.58
N VAL A 380 -26.30 22.55 3.10
CA VAL A 380 -25.40 22.99 4.16
C VAL A 380 -23.98 22.94 3.63
N VAL A 381 -23.23 24.02 3.81
CA VAL A 381 -21.78 24.07 3.62
C VAL A 381 -21.15 24.26 4.98
N GLN A 382 -20.49 23.21 5.47
CA GLN A 382 -19.72 23.23 6.71
C GLN A 382 -18.53 22.29 6.57
N PHE A 383 -17.39 22.65 7.15
CA PHE A 383 -16.12 21.93 7.03
C PHE A 383 -15.26 22.20 8.28
N SER A 384 -14.13 21.50 8.40
CA SER A 384 -13.16 21.70 9.50
C SER A 384 -12.18 22.84 9.18
N ARG A 385 -11.86 23.68 10.17
CA ARG A 385 -10.97 24.84 10.00
C ARG A 385 -9.51 24.46 10.28
N MET A 386 -8.54 25.05 9.57
CA MET A 386 -7.10 24.76 9.79
C MET A 386 -6.61 25.14 11.21
N ASN A 387 -7.07 26.27 11.77
CA ASN A 387 -6.66 26.72 13.11
C ASN A 387 -7.52 26.15 14.25
N HIS A 388 -8.68 25.58 13.91
CA HIS A 388 -9.60 24.91 14.83
C HIS A 388 -10.15 23.65 14.16
N PRO A 389 -9.36 22.56 14.11
CA PRO A 389 -9.67 21.39 13.28
C PRO A 389 -10.89 20.59 13.75
N ALA A 390 -11.31 20.72 15.01
CA ALA A 390 -12.56 20.12 15.47
C ALA A 390 -13.77 20.92 14.92
N PRO A 391 -14.66 20.33 14.10
CA PRO A 391 -15.87 21.02 13.63
C PRO A 391 -16.77 21.41 14.81
N GLN A 392 -17.34 22.61 14.75
CA GLN A 392 -18.23 23.14 15.78
C GLN A 392 -19.63 23.42 15.22
N GLN A 393 -20.66 23.22 16.06
CA GLN A 393 -22.02 23.59 15.70
C GLN A 393 -22.10 25.09 15.39
N GLY A 394 -22.84 25.45 14.34
CA GLY A 394 -23.09 26.83 13.92
C GLY A 394 -22.08 27.40 12.93
N ASP A 395 -20.95 26.73 12.64
CA ASP A 395 -19.97 27.23 11.65
C ASP A 395 -20.31 26.84 10.21
N ALA A 396 -21.52 27.19 9.76
CA ALA A 396 -22.08 26.75 8.48
C ALA A 396 -22.69 27.89 7.65
N CYS A 397 -22.75 27.70 6.33
CA CYS A 397 -23.69 28.40 5.45
C CYS A 397 -24.84 27.46 5.11
N VAL A 398 -26.07 27.90 5.37
CA VAL A 398 -27.30 27.13 5.05
C VAL A 398 -28.04 27.86 3.94
N MET A 399 -28.34 27.15 2.85
CA MET A 399 -28.77 27.75 1.59
C MET A 399 -30.14 27.21 1.19
N TRP A 400 -31.06 28.09 0.78
CA TRP A 400 -32.36 27.70 0.22
C TRP A 400 -32.82 28.74 -0.81
N ARG A 401 -32.95 28.34 -2.08
CA ARG A 401 -33.23 29.26 -3.19
C ARG A 401 -32.25 30.45 -3.18
N ARG A 402 -32.76 31.68 -3.17
CA ARG A 402 -31.99 32.93 -3.06
C ARG A 402 -31.38 33.20 -1.68
N TRP A 403 -31.77 32.46 -0.65
CA TRP A 403 -31.43 32.77 0.74
C TRP A 403 -30.13 32.09 1.17
N ARG A 404 -29.29 32.84 1.91
CA ARG A 404 -28.05 32.34 2.53
C ARG A 404 -28.02 32.74 4.01
N LEU A 405 -28.05 31.77 4.92
CA LEU A 405 -27.85 31.97 6.36
C LEU A 405 -26.42 31.57 6.72
N VAL A 406 -25.57 32.55 7.04
CA VAL A 406 -24.16 32.36 7.36
C VAL A 406 -23.97 32.48 8.88
N GLN A 407 -23.47 31.41 9.48
CA GLN A 407 -23.11 31.28 10.89
C GLN A 407 -24.22 31.67 11.89
N ASP A 408 -25.47 31.58 11.46
CA ASP A 408 -26.64 32.09 12.19
C ASP A 408 -26.58 33.57 12.63
N LYS A 409 -25.73 34.36 11.96
CA LYS A 409 -25.46 35.78 12.26
C LYS A 409 -25.84 36.69 11.12
N GLU A 410 -25.63 36.22 9.89
CA GLU A 410 -25.87 36.98 8.67
C GLU A 410 -26.87 36.24 7.79
N PHE A 411 -27.82 36.97 7.22
CA PHE A 411 -28.82 36.42 6.31
C PHE A 411 -28.91 37.29 5.06
N TYR A 412 -28.74 36.69 3.89
CA TYR A 412 -28.64 37.40 2.61
C TYR A 412 -29.68 36.92 1.61
N ASP A 413 -30.10 37.87 0.79
CA ASP A 413 -31.00 37.70 -0.34
C ASP A 413 -30.21 37.90 -1.64
N LEU A 414 -29.80 36.81 -2.29
CA LEU A 414 -28.92 36.91 -3.48
C LEU A 414 -29.60 37.50 -4.71
N THR A 415 -30.93 37.60 -4.75
CA THR A 415 -31.62 38.26 -5.87
C THR A 415 -31.50 39.77 -5.77
N ALA A 416 -31.58 40.32 -4.55
CA ALA A 416 -31.44 41.76 -4.31
C ALA A 416 -30.00 42.19 -4.03
N ASP A 417 -29.18 41.28 -3.50
CA ASP A 417 -27.83 41.53 -3.00
C ASP A 417 -26.89 40.35 -3.32
N PRO A 418 -26.52 40.15 -4.60
CA PRO A 418 -25.59 39.08 -5.00
C PRO A 418 -24.20 39.24 -4.36
N GLY A 419 -23.84 40.45 -3.94
CA GLY A 419 -22.57 40.76 -3.28
C GLY A 419 -22.57 40.51 -1.77
N GLN A 420 -23.69 40.08 -1.17
CA GLN A 420 -23.82 39.81 0.27
C GLN A 420 -23.35 40.97 1.16
N GLN A 421 -23.79 42.18 0.83
CA GLN A 421 -23.44 43.43 1.52
C GLN A 421 -24.45 43.81 2.62
N ARG A 422 -25.72 43.41 2.50
CA ARG A 422 -26.81 43.81 3.38
C ARG A 422 -27.39 42.61 4.13
N ASN A 423 -27.08 42.53 5.43
CA ASN A 423 -27.70 41.55 6.33
C ASN A 423 -29.18 41.89 6.57
N VAL A 424 -30.08 40.97 6.21
CA VAL A 424 -31.54 41.11 6.35
C VAL A 424 -32.15 40.11 7.34
N ILE A 425 -31.35 39.55 8.26
CA ILE A 425 -31.80 38.50 9.20
C ILE A 425 -33.01 38.89 10.05
N ALA A 426 -33.06 40.15 10.50
CA ALA A 426 -34.17 40.66 11.30
C ALA A 426 -35.46 40.92 10.49
N GLN A 427 -35.35 41.03 9.17
CA GLN A 427 -36.46 41.39 8.26
C GLN A 427 -37.23 40.14 7.75
N HIS A 428 -36.63 38.95 7.83
CA HIS A 428 -37.18 37.73 7.24
C HIS A 428 -37.19 36.53 8.23
N PRO A 429 -37.97 36.60 9.32
CA PRO A 429 -37.93 35.58 10.38
C PRO A 429 -38.36 34.18 9.91
N GLU A 430 -39.30 34.07 8.98
CA GLU A 430 -39.80 32.78 8.48
C GLU A 430 -38.75 31.96 7.69
N PRO A 431 -38.11 32.51 6.63
CA PRO A 431 -36.99 31.83 5.97
C PRO A 431 -35.84 31.47 6.93
N VAL A 432 -35.51 32.36 7.88
CA VAL A 432 -34.45 32.11 8.87
C VAL A 432 -34.82 30.92 9.75
N ALA A 433 -36.05 30.86 10.27
CA ALA A 433 -36.53 29.74 11.09
C ALA A 433 -36.47 28.41 10.32
N ARG A 434 -36.85 28.41 9.03
CA ARG A 434 -36.74 27.23 8.15
C ARG A 434 -35.30 26.72 8.05
N LEU A 435 -34.34 27.62 7.80
CA LEU A 435 -32.94 27.26 7.64
C LEU A 435 -32.31 26.79 8.95
N ARG A 436 -32.62 27.45 10.07
CA ARG A 436 -32.22 27.00 11.41
C ARG A 436 -32.72 25.59 11.73
N ALA A 437 -34.00 25.33 11.45
CA ALA A 437 -34.60 24.02 11.68
C ALA A 437 -33.97 22.93 10.80
N HIS A 438 -33.66 23.25 9.54
CA HIS A 438 -32.94 22.33 8.66
C HIS A 438 -31.54 22.04 9.19
N TYR A 439 -30.78 23.08 9.56
CA TYR A 439 -29.43 22.93 10.09
C TYR A 439 -29.40 22.10 11.38
N ALA A 440 -30.32 22.35 12.31
CA ALA A 440 -30.42 21.57 13.54
C ALA A 440 -30.61 20.07 13.26
N ARG A 441 -31.51 19.70 12.35
CA ARG A 441 -31.70 18.29 11.95
C ARG A 441 -30.48 17.70 11.27
N TRP A 442 -29.87 18.44 10.35
CA TRP A 442 -28.67 18.00 9.65
C TRP A 442 -27.50 17.79 10.63
N TRP A 443 -27.27 18.73 11.56
CA TRP A 443 -26.22 18.66 12.58
C TRP A 443 -26.38 17.44 13.48
N GLN A 444 -27.60 17.17 13.94
CA GLN A 444 -27.91 15.98 14.73
C GLN A 444 -27.53 14.68 14.00
N GLY A 445 -27.68 14.66 12.67
CA GLY A 445 -27.32 13.52 11.83
C GLY A 445 -25.84 13.36 11.51
N VAL A 446 -24.98 14.34 11.84
CA VAL A 446 -23.54 14.30 11.53
C VAL A 446 -22.64 14.40 12.76
N GLN A 447 -23.07 15.02 13.86
CA GLN A 447 -22.20 15.36 15.00
C GLN A 447 -21.53 14.17 15.69
N THR A 448 -22.16 12.99 15.66
CA THR A 448 -21.68 11.80 16.38
C THR A 448 -20.39 11.27 15.76
N GLY A 449 -19.34 11.17 16.57
CA GLY A 449 -18.06 10.59 16.16
C GLY A 449 -17.20 11.47 15.27
N LEU A 450 -17.57 12.72 14.93
CA LEU A 450 -16.81 13.62 14.03
C LEU A 450 -15.33 13.84 14.40
N ASN A 451 -14.98 13.61 15.66
CA ASN A 451 -13.63 13.77 16.17
C ASN A 451 -12.88 12.45 16.38
N ASP A 452 -13.52 11.30 16.15
CA ASP A 452 -12.86 10.00 16.24
C ASP A 452 -11.82 9.88 15.12
N PRO A 453 -10.53 9.66 15.40
CA PRO A 453 -9.52 9.69 14.37
C PRO A 453 -9.70 8.53 13.39
N LEU A 454 -9.62 8.84 12.09
CA LEU A 454 -9.38 7.81 11.09
C LEU A 454 -7.93 7.34 11.18
N ARG A 455 -7.71 6.05 10.90
CA ARG A 455 -6.44 5.38 11.16
C ARG A 455 -5.76 4.99 9.87
N VAL A 456 -4.46 5.25 9.80
CA VAL A 456 -3.57 4.72 8.75
C VAL A 456 -3.24 3.27 9.05
N VAL A 457 -3.28 2.40 8.05
CA VAL A 457 -2.99 0.98 8.25
C VAL A 457 -1.50 0.69 7.99
N ILE A 458 -0.83 0.01 8.92
CA ILE A 458 0.56 -0.44 8.78
C ILE A 458 0.68 -1.97 8.75
N GLY A 459 1.70 -2.48 8.04
CA GLY A 459 1.99 -3.92 7.98
C GLY A 459 1.05 -4.74 7.11
N HIS A 460 0.30 -4.08 6.21
CA HIS A 460 -0.52 -4.73 5.20
C HIS A 460 0.31 -5.01 3.93
N ASP A 461 0.04 -6.11 3.22
CA ASP A 461 0.83 -6.51 2.04
C ASP A 461 0.74 -5.52 0.87
N ALA A 462 -0.33 -4.72 0.81
CA ALA A 462 -0.49 -3.65 -0.18
C ALA A 462 0.40 -2.42 0.10
N GLU A 463 0.97 -2.30 1.30
CA GLU A 463 1.93 -1.26 1.69
C GLU A 463 2.93 -1.86 2.69
N PRO A 464 3.90 -2.67 2.22
CA PRO A 464 4.84 -3.38 3.09
C PRO A 464 5.77 -2.44 3.86
N GLU A 465 6.04 -1.27 3.28
CA GLU A 465 6.69 -0.14 3.94
C GLU A 465 5.83 1.11 3.72
N GLY A 466 5.44 1.77 4.82
CA GLY A 466 4.68 3.02 4.82
C GLY A 466 5.56 4.21 5.22
N LEU A 467 5.23 5.38 4.67
CA LEU A 467 5.75 6.67 5.12
C LEU A 467 4.65 7.41 5.89
N LEU A 468 4.87 7.65 7.18
CA LEU A 468 4.03 8.52 7.98
C LEU A 468 4.62 9.94 7.97
N SER A 469 3.79 10.92 7.60
CA SER A 469 4.19 12.31 7.48
C SER A 469 3.47 13.19 8.51
N PRO A 470 3.87 14.45 8.69
CA PRO A 470 3.22 15.34 9.65
C PRO A 470 1.82 15.77 9.18
N CYS A 471 1.46 15.53 7.91
CA CYS A 471 0.12 15.77 7.40
C CYS A 471 -0.94 14.95 8.15
N GLU A 472 -0.56 13.77 8.64
CA GLU A 472 -1.42 12.85 9.39
C GLU A 472 -1.40 13.12 10.91
N TRP A 473 -0.63 14.10 11.40
CA TRP A 473 -0.63 14.45 12.83
C TRP A 473 -2.00 14.97 13.27
N HIS A 474 -2.62 14.32 14.25
CA HIS A 474 -3.94 14.71 14.71
C HIS A 474 -3.95 16.13 15.28
N ASP A 475 -4.83 16.99 14.74
CA ASP A 475 -5.06 18.38 15.17
C ASP A 475 -3.82 19.31 15.13
N VAL A 476 -2.76 18.93 14.42
CA VAL A 476 -1.54 19.74 14.24
C VAL A 476 -1.32 20.06 12.78
N PHE A 477 -1.12 21.34 12.45
CA PHE A 477 -0.92 21.77 11.07
C PHE A 477 0.57 21.85 10.72
N LEU A 478 1.07 20.87 9.98
CA LEU A 478 2.35 20.91 9.28
C LEU A 478 2.23 20.06 8.01
N ASP A 479 2.21 20.70 6.86
CA ASP A 479 1.97 20.01 5.57
C ASP A 479 2.98 20.35 4.48
N GLN A 480 3.99 21.18 4.75
CA GLN A 480 4.97 21.63 3.74
C GLN A 480 6.41 21.24 4.07
N GLY A 481 7.17 20.85 3.05
CA GLY A 481 8.62 20.70 3.15
C GLY A 481 9.32 22.00 3.55
N ALA A 482 8.75 23.17 3.20
CA ALA A 482 9.25 24.47 3.62
C ALA A 482 9.17 24.68 5.16
N GLN A 483 8.15 24.14 5.83
CA GLN A 483 8.03 24.19 7.30
C GLN A 483 9.09 23.31 7.96
N VAL A 484 9.31 22.11 7.41
CA VAL A 484 10.39 21.18 7.83
C VAL A 484 11.77 21.85 7.68
N ARG A 485 12.00 22.51 6.54
CA ARG A 485 13.23 23.24 6.23
C ARG A 485 13.49 24.37 7.24
N ARG A 486 12.46 25.12 7.63
CA ARG A 486 12.51 26.15 8.69
C ARG A 486 12.62 25.59 10.11
N GLY A 487 12.44 24.27 10.29
CA GLY A 487 12.53 23.62 11.60
C GLY A 487 11.40 24.02 12.54
N GLU A 488 10.16 24.15 12.04
CA GLU A 488 9.00 24.51 12.86
C GLU A 488 8.82 23.56 14.06
N ARG A 489 8.81 24.11 15.28
CA ARG A 489 8.77 23.38 16.55
C ARG A 489 7.37 22.81 16.85
N LYS A 490 6.94 21.84 16.04
CA LYS A 490 5.62 21.18 16.14
C LYS A 490 5.77 19.67 16.34
N ASN A 491 4.77 19.06 16.94
CA ASN A 491 4.69 17.64 17.20
C ASN A 491 3.24 17.21 17.31
N GLY A 492 2.90 16.03 16.79
CA GLY A 492 1.57 15.45 16.88
C GLY A 492 1.63 13.92 16.85
N ALA A 493 0.49 13.30 17.12
CA ALA A 493 0.37 11.85 17.13
C ALA A 493 -0.22 11.35 15.80
N TRP A 494 0.21 10.16 15.38
CA TRP A 494 -0.44 9.38 14.34
C TRP A 494 -1.36 8.35 14.98
N HIS A 495 -2.55 8.20 14.40
CA HIS A 495 -3.46 7.12 14.75
C HIS A 495 -3.35 6.02 13.68
N LEU A 496 -3.01 4.82 14.14
CA LEU A 496 -2.65 3.69 13.30
C LEU A 496 -3.57 2.50 13.57
N ASP A 497 -3.67 1.62 12.58
CA ASP A 497 -4.18 0.25 12.70
C ASP A 497 -3.11 -0.73 12.21
N VAL A 498 -2.73 -1.68 13.07
CA VAL A 498 -1.74 -2.71 12.76
C VAL A 498 -2.47 -3.88 12.08
N ALA A 499 -2.22 -4.08 10.79
CA ALA A 499 -2.90 -5.14 10.02
C ALA A 499 -2.46 -6.55 10.41
N ARG A 500 -1.20 -6.73 10.81
CA ARG A 500 -0.60 -8.03 11.16
C ARG A 500 0.28 -7.92 12.38
N ALA A 501 0.15 -8.85 13.32
CA ALA A 501 1.07 -8.93 14.44
C ALA A 501 2.51 -9.21 13.93
N GLY A 502 3.50 -8.70 14.64
CA GLY A 502 4.90 -8.95 14.32
C GLY A 502 5.84 -7.89 14.86
N GLU A 503 7.11 -8.02 14.47
CA GLU A 503 8.16 -7.06 14.77
C GLU A 503 8.15 -5.97 13.68
N TYR A 504 8.13 -4.70 14.09
CA TYR A 504 8.10 -3.54 13.21
C TYR A 504 9.34 -2.68 13.43
N GLU A 505 9.95 -2.24 12.34
CA GLU A 505 11.01 -1.24 12.36
C GLU A 505 10.42 0.13 12.05
N PHE A 506 10.63 1.08 12.97
CA PHE A 506 10.30 2.50 12.83
C PHE A 506 11.58 3.30 12.68
N GLU A 507 11.79 3.90 11.52
CA GLU A 507 12.91 4.80 11.24
C GLU A 507 12.45 6.25 11.33
N LEU A 508 12.85 6.95 12.40
CA LEU A 508 12.54 8.35 12.64
C LEU A 508 13.58 9.23 11.94
N ARG A 509 13.11 10.17 11.12
CA ARG A 509 13.97 11.14 10.43
C ARG A 509 13.41 12.56 10.53
N ARG A 510 14.32 13.53 10.46
CA ARG A 510 13.98 14.94 10.23
C ARG A 510 13.86 15.25 8.74
N TRP A 511 14.77 14.71 7.95
CA TRP A 511 14.82 14.88 6.50
C TRP A 511 14.38 13.58 5.83
N PRO A 512 13.68 13.64 4.68
CA PRO A 512 13.27 12.42 4.00
C PRO A 512 14.48 11.66 3.46
N ARG A 513 14.33 10.36 3.21
CA ARG A 513 15.42 9.42 2.85
C ARG A 513 16.28 9.93 1.69
N GLU A 514 15.68 10.50 0.66
CA GLU A 514 16.38 11.03 -0.53
C GLU A 514 17.37 12.16 -0.22
N ARG A 515 17.27 12.82 0.94
CA ARG A 515 18.19 13.89 1.32
C ARG A 515 19.46 13.41 1.98
N GLN A 516 19.44 12.24 2.64
CA GLN A 516 20.58 11.69 3.38
C GLN A 516 21.30 12.71 4.29
N ALA A 517 20.57 13.72 4.77
CA ALA A 517 21.11 14.74 5.66
C ALA A 517 20.99 14.29 7.11
N ALA A 518 21.99 14.62 7.93
CA ALA A 518 21.95 14.35 9.36
C ALA A 518 20.75 15.06 10.01
N ILE A 519 20.16 14.45 11.04
CA ILE A 519 19.00 14.97 11.77
C ILE A 519 19.27 16.41 12.27
N ARG A 520 20.50 16.68 12.72
CA ARG A 520 20.91 17.99 13.25
C ARG A 520 21.19 19.04 12.17
N ALA A 521 21.48 18.61 10.94
CA ALA A 521 22.03 19.48 9.91
C ALA A 521 21.06 20.58 9.46
N ALA A 522 21.62 21.72 9.07
CA ALA A 522 20.94 22.69 8.21
C ALA A 522 20.96 22.21 6.75
N LEU A 523 20.16 22.85 5.89
CA LEU A 523 20.26 22.68 4.44
C LEU A 523 20.66 24.02 3.80
N PRO A 524 21.48 24.03 2.74
CA PRO A 524 21.77 25.26 2.03
C PRO A 524 20.53 25.81 1.31
N ALA A 525 20.56 27.11 1.01
CA ALA A 525 19.62 27.70 0.07
C ALA A 525 19.81 27.06 -1.32
N ARG A 526 18.74 26.95 -2.09
CA ARG A 526 18.76 26.34 -3.42
C ARG A 526 17.96 27.20 -4.39
N THR A 527 18.64 27.71 -5.41
CA THR A 527 17.98 28.34 -6.56
C THR A 527 17.24 27.27 -7.37
N ILE A 528 16.01 27.56 -7.76
CA ILE A 528 15.16 26.69 -8.57
C ILE A 528 14.75 27.43 -9.85
N THR A 529 14.09 26.73 -10.77
CA THR A 529 13.72 27.26 -12.10
C THR A 529 13.02 28.62 -12.04
N ASP A 530 12.15 28.83 -11.05
CA ASP A 530 11.42 30.08 -10.87
C ASP A 530 11.36 30.49 -9.39
N GLY A 531 12.51 30.78 -8.78
CA GLY A 531 12.61 31.27 -7.40
C GLY A 531 13.76 30.66 -6.62
N THR A 532 13.66 30.69 -5.29
CA THR A 532 14.70 30.16 -4.39
C THR A 532 14.06 29.50 -3.18
N PHE A 533 14.46 28.26 -2.88
CA PHE A 533 14.23 27.68 -1.55
C PHE A 533 15.25 28.25 -0.56
N PRO A 534 14.81 28.85 0.56
CA PRO A 534 15.72 29.46 1.52
C PRO A 534 16.62 28.43 2.21
N ALA A 535 17.66 28.90 2.89
CA ALA A 535 18.47 28.04 3.75
C ALA A 535 17.60 27.45 4.87
N GLY A 536 17.81 26.17 5.16
CA GLY A 536 17.22 25.50 6.31
C GLY A 536 18.02 25.77 7.59
N VAL A 537 17.42 25.47 8.74
CA VAL A 537 18.06 25.68 10.04
C VAL A 537 18.63 24.39 10.62
N ALA A 538 19.69 24.47 11.42
CA ALA A 538 20.15 23.34 12.22
C ALA A 538 19.28 23.20 13.49
N LEU A 539 19.07 21.97 13.98
CA LEU A 539 18.39 21.71 15.25
C LEU A 539 19.31 20.92 16.17
N PRO A 540 19.46 21.29 17.45
CA PRO A 540 20.38 20.64 18.39
C PRO A 540 19.81 19.34 18.95
N VAL A 541 19.43 18.40 18.06
CA VAL A 541 18.80 17.13 18.42
C VAL A 541 19.84 16.17 18.99
N ALA A 542 19.76 15.89 20.29
CA ALA A 542 20.64 14.94 20.96
C ALA A 542 20.03 13.55 21.11
N LYS A 543 18.70 13.44 21.17
CA LYS A 543 18.00 12.15 21.35
C LYS A 543 16.76 12.07 20.46
N ALA A 544 16.39 10.87 20.08
CA ALA A 544 15.12 10.54 19.44
C ALA A 544 14.33 9.60 20.35
N ARG A 545 13.03 9.83 20.49
CA ARG A 545 12.12 9.00 21.28
C ARG A 545 10.91 8.59 20.45
N LEU A 546 10.46 7.37 20.65
CA LEU A 546 9.23 6.83 20.08
C LEU A 546 8.38 6.25 21.22
N LYS A 547 7.08 6.56 21.20
CA LYS A 547 6.07 5.90 22.01
C LYS A 547 4.97 5.35 21.11
N ILE A 548 4.74 4.05 21.18
CA ILE A 548 3.65 3.37 20.48
C ILE A 548 3.13 2.20 21.32
N ALA A 549 1.81 2.12 21.49
CA ALA A 549 1.20 1.20 22.44
C ALA A 549 1.88 1.30 23.82
N ASP A 550 2.36 0.18 24.38
CA ASP A 550 3.06 0.12 25.67
C ASP A 550 4.58 0.31 25.55
N VAL A 551 5.10 0.52 24.33
CA VAL A 551 6.53 0.66 24.09
C VAL A 551 6.93 2.13 24.05
N ASP A 552 7.84 2.51 24.94
CA ASP A 552 8.41 3.85 25.05
C ASP A 552 9.93 3.73 25.10
N ARG A 553 10.61 4.20 24.05
CA ARG A 553 12.06 4.03 23.88
C ARG A 553 12.70 5.31 23.43
N THR A 554 13.90 5.56 23.92
CA THR A 554 14.75 6.70 23.54
C THR A 554 16.11 6.18 23.09
N ALA A 555 16.67 6.80 22.06
CA ALA A 555 18.00 6.53 21.54
C ALA A 555 18.79 7.83 21.41
N ASP A 556 20.10 7.77 21.66
CA ASP A 556 21.00 8.90 21.41
C ASP A 556 21.20 9.10 19.90
N VAL A 557 21.27 10.37 19.49
CA VAL A 557 21.46 10.80 18.10
C VAL A 557 22.81 11.49 18.03
N ASN A 558 23.78 10.91 17.33
CA ASN A 558 25.09 11.54 17.11
C ASN A 558 25.05 12.56 15.95
N ASP A 559 26.15 13.29 15.73
CA ASP A 559 26.22 14.35 14.71
C ASP A 559 26.04 13.87 13.27
N ALA A 560 26.41 12.63 12.98
CA ALA A 560 26.30 12.03 11.65
C ALA A 560 24.97 11.28 11.43
N ALA A 561 24.15 11.11 12.46
CA ALA A 561 22.95 10.30 12.40
C ALA A 561 21.91 10.92 11.45
N VAL A 562 21.59 10.19 10.37
CA VAL A 562 20.55 10.58 9.40
C VAL A 562 19.16 10.09 9.81
N SER A 563 19.09 9.13 10.74
CA SER A 563 17.87 8.55 11.29
C SER A 563 18.11 7.97 12.69
N ALA A 564 17.02 7.65 13.40
CA ALA A 564 17.02 6.84 14.61
C ALA A 564 15.99 5.72 14.45
N SER A 565 16.41 4.45 14.63
CA SER A 565 15.56 3.29 14.33
C SER A 565 15.15 2.53 15.59
N PHE A 566 13.90 2.09 15.65
CA PHE A 566 13.32 1.34 16.76
C PHE A 566 12.64 0.08 16.25
N ARG A 567 12.91 -1.04 16.93
CA ARG A 567 12.29 -2.34 16.69
C ARG A 567 11.27 -2.65 17.77
N VAL A 568 10.02 -2.82 17.36
CA VAL A 568 8.86 -2.83 18.25
C VAL A 568 7.94 -4.01 17.90
N PRO A 569 7.69 -4.95 18.81
CA PRO A 569 6.64 -5.95 18.62
C PRO A 569 5.27 -5.28 18.78
N LEU A 570 4.38 -5.50 17.81
CA LEU A 570 3.02 -4.97 17.84
C LEU A 570 1.99 -6.09 17.65
N PRO A 571 0.89 -6.11 18.43
CA PRO A 571 -0.28 -6.94 18.15
C PRO A 571 -1.09 -6.37 16.98
N VAL A 572 -2.03 -7.16 16.46
CA VAL A 572 -3.05 -6.65 15.51
C VAL A 572 -3.96 -5.66 16.23
N GLY A 573 -4.36 -4.59 15.54
CA GLY A 573 -5.37 -3.64 16.01
C GLY A 573 -4.87 -2.20 16.16
N PRO A 574 -5.67 -1.34 16.81
CA PRO A 574 -5.40 0.09 16.87
C PRO A 574 -4.18 0.42 17.72
N ALA A 575 -3.37 1.37 17.24
CA ALA A 575 -2.23 1.92 17.97
C ALA A 575 -2.19 3.45 17.81
N THR A 576 -1.55 4.14 18.75
CA THR A 576 -1.21 5.56 18.62
C THR A 576 0.29 5.70 18.71
N LEU A 577 0.90 6.29 17.69
CA LEU A 577 2.33 6.57 17.62
C LEU A 577 2.55 8.06 17.89
N GLN A 578 3.49 8.39 18.76
CA GLN A 578 4.05 9.73 18.85
C GLN A 578 5.58 9.65 18.95
N THR A 579 6.25 10.64 18.40
CA THR A 579 7.71 10.69 18.34
C THR A 579 8.24 12.03 18.81
N TRP A 580 9.49 12.07 19.24
CA TRP A 580 10.15 13.29 19.68
C TRP A 580 11.60 13.32 19.24
N PHE A 581 12.04 14.49 18.79
CA PHE A 581 13.44 14.89 18.82
C PHE A 581 13.66 15.79 20.04
N LEU A 582 14.68 15.47 20.83
CA LEU A 582 14.98 16.13 22.11
C LEU A 582 16.38 16.75 22.07
N ASN A 583 16.60 17.83 22.83
CA ASN A 583 17.94 18.38 23.04
C ASN A 583 18.73 17.56 24.08
N ALA A 584 19.97 17.98 24.39
CA ALA A 584 20.84 17.30 25.35
C ALA A 584 20.24 17.24 26.77
N ASP A 585 19.43 18.23 27.15
CA ASP A 585 18.73 18.31 28.44
C ASP A 585 17.45 17.47 28.49
N GLY A 586 17.10 16.77 27.40
CA GLY A 586 15.87 16.00 27.28
C GLY A 586 14.61 16.84 26.99
N ARG A 587 14.75 18.13 26.67
CA ARG A 587 13.62 19.01 26.29
C ARG A 587 13.19 18.75 24.84
N GLU A 588 11.89 18.76 24.62
CA GLU A 588 11.31 18.61 23.28
C GLU A 588 11.68 19.74 22.33
N LEU A 589 12.05 19.36 21.11
CA LEU A 589 12.32 20.26 20.01
C LEU A 589 11.21 20.21 18.95
N CYS A 590 10.82 19.02 18.51
CA CYS A 590 9.75 18.76 17.55
C CYS A 590 9.46 17.25 17.50
N GLY A 591 8.42 16.83 16.77
CA GLY A 591 8.26 15.43 16.38
C GLY A 591 9.26 15.02 15.29
N ALA A 592 9.38 13.72 15.02
CA ALA A 592 10.02 13.27 13.79
C ALA A 592 9.12 13.64 12.61
N TYR A 593 9.66 14.32 11.59
CA TYR A 593 8.82 14.75 10.45
C TYR A 593 8.56 13.61 9.48
N TYR A 594 9.44 12.61 9.40
CA TYR A 594 9.26 11.45 8.54
C TYR A 594 9.48 10.20 9.38
N VAL A 595 8.50 9.30 9.37
CA VAL A 595 8.64 7.99 9.99
C VAL A 595 8.40 6.92 8.93
N TYR A 596 9.44 6.18 8.58
CA TYR A 596 9.30 5.00 7.73
C TYR A 596 9.03 3.80 8.62
N VAL A 597 7.95 3.09 8.33
CA VAL A 597 7.51 1.94 9.09
C VAL A 597 7.39 0.74 8.17
N ARG A 598 8.02 -0.36 8.55
CA ARG A 598 7.88 -1.64 7.86
C ARG A 598 7.71 -2.76 8.87
N ARG A 599 6.82 -3.71 8.56
CA ARG A 599 6.85 -5.00 9.24
C ARG A 599 8.16 -5.66 8.83
N VAL A 600 8.94 -6.11 9.81
CA VAL A 600 10.15 -6.89 9.54
C VAL A 600 9.65 -8.26 9.06
N GLN A 601 9.42 -8.36 7.75
CA GLN A 601 8.84 -9.54 7.10
C GLN A 601 9.86 -10.68 7.15
N THR A 602 9.52 -11.76 7.85
CA THR A 602 9.98 -13.09 7.50
C THR A 602 9.22 -13.49 6.23
N SER A 603 9.88 -14.10 5.24
CA SER A 603 9.22 -14.69 4.06
C SER A 603 8.04 -15.58 4.47
N PRO A 604 7.07 -15.91 3.57
CA PRO A 604 6.10 -16.98 3.87
C PRO A 604 6.86 -18.19 4.43
N PRO A 605 6.36 -18.83 5.51
CA PRO A 605 7.11 -19.84 6.21
C PRO A 605 7.55 -20.91 5.21
N VAL A 606 8.86 -21.18 5.17
CA VAL A 606 9.38 -22.23 4.30
C VAL A 606 8.83 -23.56 4.80
N LYS A 607 8.16 -24.31 3.92
CA LYS A 607 7.67 -25.64 4.24
C LYS A 607 8.82 -26.63 4.20
N VAL A 608 9.18 -27.19 5.34
CA VAL A 608 10.39 -28.02 5.50
C VAL A 608 10.02 -29.45 5.90
N ILE A 609 10.63 -30.43 5.24
CA ILE A 609 10.74 -31.81 5.76
C ILE A 609 12.19 -32.01 6.22
N LEU A 610 12.39 -32.47 7.45
CA LEU A 610 13.70 -32.87 7.95
C LEU A 610 13.91 -34.37 7.69
N ASP A 611 14.99 -34.72 7.00
CA ASP A 611 15.46 -36.09 6.79
C ASP A 611 16.77 -36.30 7.55
N THR A 612 16.71 -37.03 8.66
CA THR A 612 17.77 -37.06 9.70
C THR A 612 18.24 -38.48 9.97
N ASP A 613 19.49 -38.65 10.38
CA ASP A 613 19.98 -39.93 10.88
C ASP A 613 20.02 -40.02 12.41
N MET A 614 19.39 -39.07 13.12
CA MET A 614 19.11 -38.90 14.56
C MET A 614 19.98 -39.70 15.54
N SER A 615 20.04 -41.02 15.45
CA SER A 615 21.03 -41.83 16.18
C SER A 615 22.52 -41.56 15.80
N GLY A 616 22.79 -40.81 14.73
CA GLY A 616 24.14 -40.52 14.23
C GLY A 616 24.98 -39.71 15.20
N ASP A 617 24.56 -38.48 15.50
CA ASP A 617 25.21 -37.57 16.43
C ASP A 617 24.14 -36.64 17.08
N CYS A 618 24.48 -35.88 18.12
CA CYS A 618 23.50 -35.02 18.79
C CYS A 618 23.25 -33.69 18.07
N ASP A 619 23.99 -33.36 17.01
CA ASP A 619 23.70 -32.19 16.18
C ASP A 619 22.40 -32.34 15.37
N ASP A 620 21.94 -33.56 15.07
CA ASP A 620 20.59 -33.82 14.56
C ASP A 620 19.51 -33.27 15.51
N ALA A 621 19.64 -33.56 16.82
CA ALA A 621 18.73 -33.05 17.84
C ALA A 621 18.81 -31.52 17.93
N GLY A 622 20.01 -30.95 17.73
CA GLY A 622 20.21 -29.50 17.65
C GLY A 622 19.55 -28.87 16.40
N ALA A 623 19.60 -29.55 15.25
CA ALA A 623 18.98 -29.11 14.01
C ALA A 623 17.45 -29.11 14.12
N LEU A 624 16.87 -30.16 14.71
CA LEU A 624 15.44 -30.24 14.97
C LEU A 624 14.97 -29.15 15.95
N ALA A 625 15.73 -28.92 17.04
CA ALA A 625 15.46 -27.83 17.99
C ALA A 625 15.46 -26.46 17.30
N LEU A 626 16.47 -26.20 16.46
CA LEU A 626 16.58 -24.98 15.68
C LEU A 626 15.38 -24.80 14.73
N LEU A 627 14.93 -25.86 14.06
CA LEU A 627 13.77 -25.82 13.17
C LEU A 627 12.47 -25.53 13.93
N HIS A 628 12.29 -26.10 15.12
CA HIS A 628 11.15 -25.75 15.99
C HIS A 628 11.15 -24.27 16.37
N THR A 629 12.30 -23.73 16.78
CA THR A 629 12.42 -22.31 17.09
C THR A 629 12.12 -21.42 15.89
N LEU A 630 12.54 -21.81 14.69
CA LEU A 630 12.21 -21.09 13.46
C LEU A 630 10.72 -21.21 13.12
N ALA A 631 10.08 -22.34 13.41
CA ALA A 631 8.64 -22.52 13.24
C ALA A 631 7.84 -21.66 14.23
N ASP A 632 8.26 -21.57 15.50
CA ASP A 632 7.67 -20.67 16.50
C ASP A 632 7.74 -19.20 16.09
N ARG A 633 8.76 -18.83 15.29
CA ARG A 633 8.94 -17.47 14.74
C ARG A 633 8.17 -17.23 13.43
N GLY A 634 7.46 -18.23 12.92
CA GLY A 634 6.80 -18.16 11.62
C GLY A 634 7.76 -18.04 10.44
N GLU A 635 9.03 -18.49 10.60
CA GLU A 635 10.03 -18.53 9.53
C GLU A 635 9.92 -19.82 8.69
N CYS A 636 9.46 -20.92 9.31
CA CYS A 636 9.18 -22.18 8.62
C CYS A 636 7.91 -22.89 9.13
N GLU A 637 7.43 -23.83 8.33
CA GLU A 637 6.41 -24.81 8.70
C GLU A 637 7.08 -26.18 8.60
N LEU A 638 7.33 -26.83 9.75
CA LEU A 638 7.87 -28.19 9.78
C LEU A 638 6.75 -29.17 9.43
N LEU A 639 6.87 -29.85 8.29
CA LEU A 639 5.82 -30.72 7.75
C LEU A 639 5.93 -32.16 8.24
N ALA A 640 7.16 -32.64 8.44
CA ALA A 640 7.48 -33.99 8.89
C ALA A 640 8.95 -34.10 9.28
N THR A 641 9.27 -35.10 10.09
CA THR A 641 10.65 -35.55 10.35
C THR A 641 10.76 -37.03 10.02
N VAL A 642 11.60 -37.37 9.06
CA VAL A 642 11.85 -38.76 8.66
C VAL A 642 13.25 -39.19 9.06
N VAL A 643 13.39 -40.45 9.45
CA VAL A 643 14.64 -41.04 9.90
C VAL A 643 15.19 -41.96 8.80
N ASN A 644 16.41 -41.69 8.32
CA ASN A 644 17.06 -42.42 7.21
C ASN A 644 18.12 -43.44 7.65
N ARG A 645 18.26 -43.67 8.96
CA ARG A 645 19.20 -44.64 9.53
C ARG A 645 18.53 -45.40 10.66
N LYS A 646 18.54 -46.74 10.60
CA LYS A 646 18.02 -47.59 11.68
C LYS A 646 18.95 -47.56 12.90
N ASP A 647 18.40 -47.28 14.08
CA ASP A 647 19.09 -47.33 15.38
C ASP A 647 19.02 -48.75 15.96
N LYS A 648 20.15 -49.32 16.43
CA LYS A 648 20.14 -50.64 17.08
C LYS A 648 19.34 -50.67 18.38
N THR A 649 19.10 -49.50 18.97
CA THR A 649 18.28 -49.36 20.19
C THR A 649 16.80 -49.12 19.89
N ASN A 650 16.41 -49.05 18.60
CA ASN A 650 15.04 -48.80 18.15
C ASN A 650 14.45 -47.51 18.73
N SER A 651 15.25 -46.46 18.89
CA SER A 651 14.91 -45.28 19.69
C SER A 651 14.93 -43.95 18.93
N SER A 652 15.23 -43.92 17.64
CA SER A 652 15.30 -42.67 16.86
C SER A 652 13.95 -41.99 16.69
N ALA A 653 12.88 -42.74 16.40
CA ALA A 653 11.54 -42.20 16.23
C ALA A 653 11.00 -41.61 17.53
N ALA A 654 11.17 -42.33 18.66
CA ALA A 654 10.87 -41.80 19.98
C ALA A 654 11.70 -40.57 20.35
N ALA A 655 12.98 -40.52 19.96
CA ALA A 655 13.82 -39.35 20.24
C ALA A 655 13.35 -38.11 19.45
N VAL A 656 12.98 -38.28 18.17
CA VAL A 656 12.34 -37.23 17.37
C VAL A 656 11.05 -36.77 18.03
N ASP A 657 10.19 -37.71 18.41
CA ASP A 657 8.89 -37.41 19.00
C ASP A 657 9.00 -36.73 20.38
N ALA A 658 9.98 -37.12 21.18
CA ALA A 658 10.27 -36.45 22.45
C ALA A 658 10.67 -34.98 22.26
N ILE A 659 11.47 -34.67 21.23
CA ILE A 659 11.83 -33.30 20.89
C ILE A 659 10.61 -32.54 20.36
N ASN A 660 9.87 -33.14 19.42
CA ASN A 660 8.64 -32.56 18.86
C ASN A 660 7.63 -32.22 19.96
N THR A 661 7.38 -33.16 20.88
CA THR A 661 6.47 -33.01 22.02
C THR A 661 6.93 -31.91 22.97
N PHE A 662 8.23 -31.82 23.27
CA PHE A 662 8.77 -30.72 24.08
C PHE A 662 8.52 -29.34 23.45
N TYR A 663 8.54 -29.24 22.13
CA TYR A 663 8.22 -28.03 21.37
C TYR A 663 6.72 -27.89 21.00
N GLY A 664 5.84 -28.67 21.65
CA GLY A 664 4.39 -28.56 21.49
C GLY A 664 3.85 -29.08 20.15
N ARG A 665 4.57 -29.97 19.47
CA ARG A 665 4.26 -30.49 18.12
C ARG A 665 4.36 -32.02 18.01
N GLY A 666 3.93 -32.74 19.04
CA GLY A 666 3.96 -34.22 19.07
C GLY A 666 3.11 -34.90 18.00
N ASP A 667 2.23 -34.15 17.33
CA ASP A 667 1.40 -34.60 16.21
C ASP A 667 2.11 -34.56 14.84
N LEU A 668 3.36 -34.08 14.79
CA LEU A 668 4.14 -34.06 13.55
C LEU A 668 4.34 -35.48 12.98
N PRO A 669 4.11 -35.69 11.67
CA PRO A 669 4.39 -36.97 11.03
C PRO A 669 5.85 -37.40 11.19
N ILE A 670 6.04 -38.60 11.74
CA ILE A 670 7.35 -39.25 11.85
C ILE A 670 7.36 -40.50 11.00
N GLY A 671 8.38 -40.66 10.16
CA GLY A 671 8.59 -41.84 9.32
C GLY A 671 9.97 -42.44 9.58
N THR A 672 10.10 -43.76 9.48
CA THR A 672 11.37 -44.46 9.66
C THR A 672 11.67 -45.34 8.47
N ASP A 673 12.94 -45.37 8.06
CA ASP A 673 13.38 -46.24 6.99
C ASP A 673 13.26 -47.72 7.39
N LYS A 674 12.38 -48.47 6.73
CA LYS A 674 12.19 -49.91 6.95
C LYS A 674 13.07 -50.78 6.05
N LYS A 675 13.66 -50.20 5.00
CA LYS A 675 14.37 -50.92 3.92
C LYS A 675 15.85 -50.53 3.79
N GLY A 676 16.28 -49.54 4.55
CA GLY A 676 17.62 -48.94 4.51
C GLY A 676 18.77 -49.88 4.84
N PRO A 677 20.02 -49.40 4.66
CA PRO A 677 21.21 -50.23 4.82
C PRO A 677 21.37 -50.65 6.29
N THR A 678 21.08 -51.91 6.59
CA THR A 678 21.16 -52.50 7.94
C THR A 678 22.59 -52.61 8.46
N ASP A 679 23.57 -52.58 7.56
CA ASP A 679 24.99 -52.84 7.89
C ASP A 679 25.68 -51.65 8.58
N LEU A 680 24.97 -50.52 8.69
CA LEU A 680 25.51 -49.25 9.20
C LEU A 680 24.76 -48.74 10.43
N GLN A 681 23.97 -49.63 11.04
CA GLN A 681 23.29 -49.40 12.30
C GLN A 681 24.31 -49.13 13.43
N ARG A 682 23.99 -48.17 14.29
CA ARG A 682 24.76 -47.84 15.49
C ARG A 682 23.86 -47.85 16.71
N THR A 683 24.45 -48.00 17.88
CA THR A 683 23.77 -47.76 19.16
C THR A 683 23.97 -46.29 19.55
N SER A 684 22.89 -45.56 19.79
CA SER A 684 22.98 -44.22 20.38
C SER A 684 22.53 -44.23 21.83
N ALA A 685 23.44 -43.84 22.73
CA ALA A 685 23.14 -43.75 24.15
C ALA A 685 22.11 -42.64 24.44
N TYR A 686 22.09 -41.60 23.59
CA TYR A 686 21.23 -40.45 23.83
C TYR A 686 19.81 -40.68 23.31
N THR A 687 19.62 -41.26 22.12
CA THR A 687 18.27 -41.54 21.59
C THR A 687 17.52 -42.48 22.51
N ARG A 688 18.19 -43.53 23.01
CA ARG A 688 17.66 -44.42 24.05
C ARG A 688 17.23 -43.67 25.31
N ALA A 689 18.09 -42.78 25.82
CA ALA A 689 17.78 -41.99 27.01
C ALA A 689 16.63 -41.00 26.79
N LEU A 690 16.46 -40.49 25.57
CA LEU A 690 15.33 -39.64 25.20
C LEU A 690 14.03 -40.44 25.18
N ARG A 691 14.01 -41.63 24.57
CA ARG A 691 12.87 -42.56 24.59
C ARG A 691 12.44 -42.92 26.01
N GLU A 692 13.41 -43.22 26.88
CA GLU A 692 13.15 -43.71 28.25
C GLU A 692 12.82 -42.58 29.24
N GLY A 693 13.27 -41.35 28.97
CA GLY A 693 13.24 -40.24 29.93
C GLY A 693 12.28 -39.08 29.62
N PHE A 694 11.68 -39.04 28.43
CA PHE A 694 10.84 -37.93 27.97
C PHE A 694 9.55 -38.44 27.33
N ALA A 695 8.49 -37.62 27.38
CA ALA A 695 7.19 -37.96 26.81
C ALA A 695 7.30 -38.17 25.29
N ASN A 696 6.83 -39.32 24.80
CA ASN A 696 6.72 -39.68 23.39
C ASN A 696 5.60 -40.73 23.23
N ASP A 697 4.85 -40.63 22.14
CA ASP A 697 3.71 -41.49 21.81
C ASP A 697 4.06 -42.55 20.76
N VAL A 698 5.13 -42.34 19.99
CA VAL A 698 5.58 -43.28 18.94
C VAL A 698 6.19 -44.54 19.54
N GLY A 699 7.09 -44.40 20.52
CA GLY A 699 7.90 -45.50 21.06
C GLY A 699 8.92 -46.02 20.04
N ASP A 700 9.03 -47.35 19.94
CA ASP A 700 10.05 -48.01 19.12
C ASP A 700 9.98 -47.66 17.62
N ASP A 701 11.12 -47.57 16.93
CA ASP A 701 11.18 -47.17 15.50
C ASP A 701 10.29 -48.06 14.62
N ASP A 702 10.19 -49.35 14.94
CA ASP A 702 9.35 -50.30 14.21
C ASP A 702 7.85 -49.94 14.22
N ARG A 703 7.38 -49.18 15.23
CA ARG A 703 5.98 -48.69 15.33
C ARG A 703 5.71 -47.47 14.46
N ALA A 704 6.73 -46.68 14.12
CA ALA A 704 6.57 -45.55 13.22
C ALA A 704 6.25 -46.03 11.79
N PRO A 705 5.44 -45.30 11.00
CA PRO A 705 5.24 -45.58 9.58
C PRO A 705 6.54 -45.65 8.77
N ASP A 706 6.48 -46.25 7.58
CA ASP A 706 7.58 -46.23 6.61
C ASP A 706 7.85 -44.80 6.12
N ALA A 707 9.13 -44.44 6.00
CA ALA A 707 9.55 -43.10 5.58
C ALA A 707 9.02 -42.70 4.19
N LEU A 708 8.96 -43.65 3.23
CA LEU A 708 8.44 -43.38 1.89
C LEU A 708 6.94 -43.03 1.92
N ASP A 709 6.17 -43.72 2.77
CA ASP A 709 4.73 -43.47 2.92
C ASP A 709 4.46 -42.10 3.54
N VAL A 710 5.26 -41.70 4.53
CA VAL A 710 5.20 -40.35 5.12
C VAL A 710 5.54 -39.30 4.07
N TYR A 711 6.62 -39.46 3.30
CA TYR A 711 6.95 -38.56 2.21
C TYR A 711 5.82 -38.40 1.20
N ARG A 712 5.26 -39.51 0.71
CA ARG A 712 4.18 -39.50 -0.28
C ARG A 712 2.97 -38.74 0.25
N ARG A 713 2.53 -39.06 1.46
CA ARG A 713 1.38 -38.43 2.10
C ARG A 713 1.60 -36.93 2.30
N VAL A 714 2.75 -36.55 2.85
CA VAL A 714 3.05 -35.16 3.20
C VAL A 714 3.23 -34.32 1.95
N LEU A 715 4.01 -34.77 0.96
CA LEU A 715 4.23 -34.05 -0.29
C LEU A 715 2.95 -33.91 -1.12
N ALA A 716 2.11 -34.95 -1.19
CA ALA A 716 0.86 -34.90 -1.94
C ALA A 716 -0.11 -33.83 -1.43
N ALA A 717 -0.06 -33.52 -0.13
CA ALA A 717 -0.88 -32.48 0.50
C ALA A 717 -0.37 -31.05 0.25
N GLN A 718 0.80 -30.87 -0.36
CA GLN A 718 1.40 -29.55 -0.58
C GLN A 718 1.13 -29.00 -1.97
N ALA A 719 1.25 -27.68 -2.09
CA ALA A 719 1.25 -27.00 -3.39
C ALA A 719 2.52 -27.37 -4.19
N ASP A 720 2.44 -27.26 -5.51
CA ASP A 720 3.57 -27.54 -6.38
C ASP A 720 4.72 -26.54 -6.14
N GLY A 721 5.96 -27.01 -6.21
CA GLY A 721 7.16 -26.21 -6.03
C GLY A 721 7.26 -25.50 -4.68
N SER A 722 6.63 -26.03 -3.63
CA SER A 722 6.52 -25.34 -2.32
C SER A 722 7.39 -25.95 -1.21
N VAL A 723 7.85 -27.19 -1.35
CA VAL A 723 8.52 -27.91 -0.26
C VAL A 723 10.04 -27.87 -0.38
N THR A 724 10.72 -27.53 0.71
CA THR A 724 12.16 -27.74 0.89
C THR A 724 12.39 -29.01 1.69
N ILE A 725 13.25 -29.91 1.19
CA ILE A 725 13.72 -31.05 1.98
C ILE A 725 15.10 -30.71 2.52
N CYS A 726 15.31 -30.85 3.82
CA CYS A 726 16.61 -30.71 4.47
C CYS A 726 17.08 -32.11 4.91
N SER A 727 18.06 -32.65 4.21
CA SER A 727 18.66 -33.95 4.51
C SER A 727 19.98 -33.77 5.23
N VAL A 728 20.02 -34.20 6.48
CA VAL A 728 21.17 -34.14 7.37
C VAL A 728 21.78 -35.51 7.68
N GLY A 729 21.16 -36.59 7.17
CA GLY A 729 21.68 -37.95 7.27
C GLY A 729 21.98 -38.61 5.93
N ALA A 730 21.87 -39.94 5.89
CA ALA A 730 22.10 -40.73 4.67
C ALA A 730 21.02 -40.47 3.60
N LEU A 731 21.40 -40.55 2.33
CA LEU A 731 20.49 -40.23 1.21
C LEU A 731 19.62 -41.42 0.75
N SER A 732 19.46 -42.46 1.57
CA SER A 732 18.70 -43.69 1.23
C SER A 732 17.21 -43.40 1.00
N ASN A 733 16.59 -42.69 1.93
CA ASN A 733 15.18 -42.27 1.84
C ASN A 733 14.92 -41.46 0.58
N LEU A 734 15.79 -40.51 0.24
CA LEU A 734 15.67 -39.69 -0.96
C LEU A 734 15.87 -40.48 -2.25
N ALA A 735 16.83 -41.40 -2.27
CA ALA A 735 17.01 -42.28 -3.42
C ALA A 735 15.78 -43.18 -3.64
N GLU A 736 15.20 -43.72 -2.57
CA GLU A 736 13.97 -44.51 -2.67
C GLU A 736 12.77 -43.66 -3.10
N LEU A 737 12.60 -42.46 -2.53
CA LEU A 737 11.57 -41.51 -2.93
C LEU A 737 11.68 -41.15 -4.42
N TRP A 738 12.90 -40.91 -4.91
CA TRP A 738 13.14 -40.63 -6.31
C TRP A 738 12.81 -41.81 -7.22
N ARG A 739 13.22 -43.03 -6.85
CA ARG A 739 12.92 -44.26 -7.62
C ARG A 739 11.42 -44.54 -7.70
N GLN A 740 10.71 -44.34 -6.58
CA GLN A 740 9.33 -44.81 -6.42
C GLN A 740 8.26 -43.73 -6.62
N ALA A 741 8.63 -42.45 -6.63
CA ALA A 741 7.69 -41.33 -6.79
C ALA A 741 8.32 -40.10 -7.50
N PRO A 742 8.97 -40.27 -8.68
CA PRO A 742 9.70 -39.19 -9.33
C PRO A 742 8.83 -37.99 -9.73
N ASP A 743 7.57 -38.23 -10.14
CA ASP A 743 6.67 -37.16 -10.55
C ASP A 743 6.20 -36.32 -9.37
N LEU A 744 6.01 -36.96 -8.20
CA LEU A 744 5.68 -36.25 -6.96
C LEU A 744 6.84 -35.34 -6.52
N VAL A 745 8.08 -35.82 -6.62
CA VAL A 745 9.27 -35.01 -6.32
C VAL A 745 9.35 -33.82 -7.26
N LYS A 746 9.25 -34.02 -8.58
CA LYS A 746 9.28 -32.94 -9.58
C LYS A 746 8.19 -31.90 -9.35
N ALA A 747 6.99 -32.34 -8.99
CA ALA A 747 5.86 -31.46 -8.78
C ALA A 747 6.00 -30.67 -7.48
N LYS A 748 6.34 -31.31 -6.36
CA LYS A 748 6.18 -30.72 -5.01
C LYS A 748 7.44 -30.12 -4.44
N VAL A 749 8.61 -30.69 -4.74
CA VAL A 749 9.88 -30.27 -4.14
C VAL A 749 10.41 -29.06 -4.91
N ARG A 750 10.66 -27.97 -4.19
CA ARG A 750 11.34 -26.79 -4.72
C ARG A 750 12.85 -26.99 -4.72
N ARG A 751 13.37 -27.46 -3.58
CA ARG A 751 14.79 -27.51 -3.26
C ARG A 751 15.09 -28.66 -2.31
N LEU A 752 16.24 -29.26 -2.50
CA LEU A 752 16.89 -30.18 -1.57
C LEU A 752 18.13 -29.49 -0.99
N VAL A 753 18.28 -29.49 0.34
CA VAL A 753 19.51 -29.07 1.04
C VAL A 753 20.13 -30.29 1.69
N VAL A 754 21.40 -30.55 1.41
CA VAL A 754 22.11 -31.76 1.84
C VAL A 754 23.31 -31.40 2.70
N MET A 755 23.37 -31.89 3.94
CA MET A 755 24.63 -31.98 4.68
C MET A 755 25.39 -33.22 4.21
N GLY A 756 26.48 -33.02 3.47
CA GLY A 756 27.28 -34.11 2.95
C GLY A 756 28.40 -33.68 2.01
N GLY A 757 29.43 -34.50 1.92
CA GLY A 757 30.62 -34.25 1.10
C GLY A 757 31.58 -33.20 1.67
N GLN A 758 32.54 -32.80 0.84
CA GLN A 758 33.46 -31.69 1.08
C GLN A 758 33.81 -31.02 -0.26
N PHE A 759 33.79 -29.69 -0.32
CA PHE A 759 33.89 -28.95 -1.57
C PHE A 759 35.10 -27.98 -1.60
N PRO A 760 35.76 -27.82 -2.77
CA PRO A 760 35.38 -28.33 -4.09
C PRO A 760 35.70 -29.81 -4.32
N SER A 761 36.50 -30.47 -3.47
CA SER A 761 36.70 -31.93 -3.55
C SER A 761 37.10 -32.48 -2.19
N SER A 762 36.64 -33.70 -1.90
CA SER A 762 36.98 -34.43 -0.67
C SER A 762 38.20 -35.33 -0.90
N ARG A 763 39.02 -35.56 0.14
CA ARG A 763 40.12 -36.55 0.09
C ARG A 763 39.70 -37.95 0.52
N LYS A 764 38.57 -38.04 1.22
CA LYS A 764 37.98 -39.25 1.79
C LYS A 764 36.46 -39.08 1.76
N PRO A 765 35.69 -40.17 1.67
CA PRO A 765 34.25 -40.08 1.68
C PRO A 765 33.74 -39.55 3.04
N GLU A 766 32.91 -38.52 2.97
CA GLU A 766 32.19 -37.96 4.11
C GLU A 766 31.20 -39.01 4.68
N THR A 767 30.84 -38.94 5.96
CA THR A 767 30.06 -39.98 6.66
C THR A 767 28.68 -40.20 6.07
N ASN A 768 27.90 -39.17 5.77
CA ASN A 768 26.56 -39.30 5.19
C ASN A 768 26.62 -39.89 3.77
N VAL A 769 27.60 -39.46 2.97
CA VAL A 769 27.85 -40.03 1.63
C VAL A 769 28.31 -41.49 1.71
N ARG A 770 29.26 -41.79 2.60
CA ARG A 770 29.79 -43.14 2.82
C ARG A 770 28.72 -44.10 3.30
N THR A 771 27.75 -43.62 4.07
CA THR A 771 26.70 -44.45 4.67
C THR A 771 25.82 -45.10 3.61
N HIS A 772 25.61 -44.49 2.44
CA HIS A 772 24.97 -45.19 1.34
C HIS A 772 25.43 -44.63 0.00
N ARG A 773 26.64 -45.04 -0.42
CA ARG A 773 27.32 -44.48 -1.60
C ARG A 773 26.48 -44.54 -2.87
N GLU A 774 25.80 -45.66 -3.12
CA GLU A 774 24.94 -45.80 -4.30
C GLU A 774 23.74 -44.85 -4.30
N ALA A 775 23.08 -44.68 -3.15
CA ALA A 775 21.97 -43.74 -2.99
C ALA A 775 22.46 -42.30 -3.14
N ALA A 776 23.60 -41.96 -2.51
CA ALA A 776 24.21 -40.64 -2.63
C ALA A 776 24.58 -40.32 -4.09
N ARG A 777 25.19 -41.27 -4.80
CA ARG A 777 25.51 -41.13 -6.23
C ARG A 777 24.27 -40.97 -7.08
N LEU A 778 23.20 -41.71 -6.80
CA LEU A 778 21.91 -41.59 -7.50
C LEU A 778 21.32 -40.19 -7.31
N VAL A 779 21.21 -39.71 -6.07
CA VAL A 779 20.64 -38.40 -5.75
C VAL A 779 21.47 -37.28 -6.37
N ALA A 780 22.81 -37.31 -6.22
CA ALA A 780 23.68 -36.31 -6.84
C ALA A 780 23.62 -36.32 -8.38
N ALA A 781 23.41 -37.49 -8.99
CA ALA A 781 23.36 -37.58 -10.45
C ALA A 781 22.00 -37.25 -11.05
N GLN A 782 20.90 -37.54 -10.34
CA GLN A 782 19.56 -37.63 -10.97
C GLN A 782 18.46 -36.83 -10.27
N TRP A 783 18.70 -36.19 -9.12
CA TRP A 783 17.66 -35.41 -8.45
C TRP A 783 17.15 -34.27 -9.35
N PRO A 784 15.82 -34.08 -9.48
CA PRO A 784 15.26 -33.25 -10.54
C PRO A 784 15.23 -31.74 -10.25
N THR A 785 15.35 -31.35 -8.98
CA THR A 785 15.19 -29.96 -8.53
C THR A 785 16.54 -29.39 -8.05
N GLU A 786 16.55 -28.14 -7.58
CA GLU A 786 17.76 -27.54 -7.02
C GLU A 786 18.31 -28.39 -5.85
N ILE A 787 19.62 -28.64 -5.85
CA ILE A 787 20.35 -29.21 -4.72
C ILE A 787 21.36 -28.19 -4.19
N VAL A 788 21.34 -27.94 -2.88
CA VAL A 788 22.33 -27.13 -2.18
C VAL A 788 23.13 -28.02 -1.23
N TRP A 789 24.44 -28.12 -1.47
CA TRP A 789 25.34 -28.94 -0.69
C TRP A 789 26.04 -28.14 0.41
N HIS A 790 25.89 -28.61 1.65
CA HIS A 790 26.64 -28.16 2.82
C HIS A 790 27.74 -29.18 3.10
N GLY A 791 28.97 -28.84 2.72
CA GLY A 791 30.14 -29.67 2.99
C GLY A 791 30.53 -29.67 4.47
N PHE A 792 31.18 -30.75 4.92
CA PHE A 792 31.62 -30.93 6.30
C PHE A 792 32.57 -29.82 6.78
N GLU A 793 33.30 -29.16 5.87
CA GLU A 793 34.14 -27.99 6.15
C GLU A 793 33.37 -26.80 6.72
N VAL A 794 32.08 -26.67 6.42
CA VAL A 794 31.22 -25.60 6.95
C VAL A 794 30.97 -25.81 8.44
N GLY A 795 30.60 -27.03 8.84
CA GLY A 795 30.31 -27.36 10.24
C GLY A 795 31.55 -27.43 11.14
N ASN A 796 32.72 -27.77 10.58
CA ASN A 796 33.98 -27.90 11.33
C ASN A 796 34.37 -26.64 12.13
N VAL A 797 33.99 -25.46 11.64
CA VAL A 797 34.35 -24.17 12.27
C VAL A 797 33.21 -23.58 13.11
N LEU A 798 32.05 -24.25 13.17
CA LEU A 798 30.86 -23.83 13.90
C LEU A 798 30.70 -24.69 15.15
N ILE A 799 31.21 -24.23 16.30
CA ILE A 799 31.11 -24.97 17.55
C ILE A 799 29.89 -24.49 18.35
N THR A 800 28.89 -25.35 18.57
CA THR A 800 27.64 -25.03 19.28
C THR A 800 27.19 -26.15 20.23
N GLY A 801 26.17 -25.88 21.04
CA GLY A 801 25.57 -26.79 22.02
C GLY A 801 26.02 -26.56 23.45
N SER A 802 27.06 -25.77 23.67
CA SER A 802 27.58 -25.47 25.01
C SER A 802 26.60 -24.63 25.85
N GLN A 803 25.75 -23.83 25.19
CA GLN A 803 24.79 -22.98 25.89
C GLN A 803 23.52 -23.74 26.29
N LEU A 804 23.31 -24.96 25.81
CA LEU A 804 22.17 -25.81 26.23
C LEU A 804 22.16 -26.08 27.74
N LYS A 805 23.30 -25.96 28.43
CA LYS A 805 23.37 -26.01 29.91
C LYS A 805 22.50 -24.97 30.61
N ARG A 806 22.16 -23.87 29.92
CA ARG A 806 21.27 -22.81 30.41
C ARG A 806 19.80 -23.16 30.28
N THR A 807 19.45 -24.19 29.51
CA THR A 807 18.06 -24.65 29.36
C THR A 807 17.68 -25.60 30.49
N PRO A 808 16.39 -25.77 30.82
CA PRO A 808 15.94 -26.70 31.86
C PRO A 808 16.35 -28.16 31.56
N ARG A 809 16.52 -28.97 32.61
CA ARG A 809 16.79 -30.42 32.45
C ARG A 809 15.65 -31.19 31.78
N SER A 810 14.45 -30.62 31.75
CA SER A 810 13.31 -31.14 30.99
C SER A 810 13.44 -30.94 29.47
N ASN A 811 14.48 -30.25 28.98
CA ASN A 811 14.76 -30.14 27.55
C ASN A 811 15.47 -31.42 27.03
N PRO A 812 14.86 -32.19 26.11
CA PRO A 812 15.46 -33.42 25.56
C PRO A 812 16.73 -33.15 24.76
N VAL A 813 16.84 -32.00 24.09
CA VAL A 813 18.02 -31.60 23.29
C VAL A 813 19.20 -31.34 24.21
N ARG A 814 18.98 -30.71 25.37
CA ARG A 814 20.02 -30.59 26.40
C ARG A 814 20.54 -31.98 26.81
N ARG A 815 19.64 -32.93 27.05
CA ARG A 815 20.02 -34.29 27.45
C ARG A 815 20.84 -35.02 26.37
N ALA A 816 20.53 -34.78 25.09
CA ALA A 816 21.32 -35.32 23.97
C ALA A 816 22.80 -34.88 24.06
N TYR A 817 23.04 -33.58 24.31
CA TYR A 817 24.38 -33.01 24.43
C TYR A 817 25.10 -33.37 25.75
N GLU A 818 24.37 -33.70 26.82
CA GLU A 818 24.96 -34.23 28.06
C GLU A 818 25.52 -35.65 27.89
N LEU A 819 24.90 -36.46 27.02
CA LEU A 819 25.25 -37.87 26.85
C LEU A 819 26.22 -38.14 25.70
N ARG A 820 26.23 -37.28 24.69
CA ARG A 820 27.17 -37.39 23.56
C ARG A 820 28.58 -36.94 23.97
N GLN A 821 29.59 -37.76 23.65
CA GLN A 821 31.00 -37.44 23.90
C GLN A 821 31.71 -36.93 22.63
N HIS A 822 32.24 -35.72 22.65
CA HIS A 822 33.05 -35.16 21.57
C HIS A 822 34.43 -34.73 22.08
N ALA A 823 35.50 -35.14 21.40
CA ALA A 823 36.89 -34.83 21.77
C ALA A 823 37.25 -35.17 23.24
N GLY A 824 36.73 -36.28 23.77
CA GLY A 824 37.04 -36.76 25.12
C GLY A 824 36.25 -36.10 26.26
N ARG A 825 35.21 -35.32 25.95
CA ARG A 825 34.30 -34.68 26.93
C ARG A 825 32.85 -34.73 26.47
N ALA A 826 31.90 -34.50 27.37
CA ALA A 826 30.50 -34.32 26.98
C ALA A 826 30.34 -33.09 26.07
N SER A 827 29.55 -33.20 25.00
CA SER A 827 29.36 -32.12 24.03
C SER A 827 28.80 -30.85 24.68
N ILE A 828 28.03 -30.97 25.76
CA ILE A 828 27.52 -29.82 26.52
C ILE A 828 28.61 -28.98 27.22
N GLU A 829 29.79 -29.54 27.52
CA GLU A 829 30.83 -28.83 28.29
C GLU A 829 31.61 -27.83 27.44
N GLY A 830 31.70 -28.03 26.13
CA GLY A 830 32.44 -27.14 25.25
C GLY A 830 31.96 -27.07 23.81
N GLY A 831 30.75 -27.57 23.55
CA GLY A 831 30.15 -27.66 22.23
C GLY A 831 30.79 -28.74 21.35
N GLN A 832 30.20 -28.94 20.18
CA GLN A 832 30.73 -29.74 19.09
C GLN A 832 30.49 -29.03 17.74
N PRO A 833 31.20 -29.44 16.67
CA PRO A 833 30.92 -28.97 15.32
C PRO A 833 29.44 -29.09 14.94
N SER A 834 28.94 -28.12 14.18
CA SER A 834 27.52 -27.95 13.88
C SER A 834 27.26 -28.17 12.40
N TYR A 835 27.21 -29.44 11.99
CA TYR A 835 27.06 -29.81 10.59
C TYR A 835 25.59 -29.61 10.15
N ASP A 836 24.68 -30.17 10.92
CA ASP A 836 23.26 -30.27 10.55
C ASP A 836 22.49 -28.97 10.76
N GLN A 837 22.83 -28.24 11.83
CA GLN A 837 22.20 -26.94 12.14
C GLN A 837 22.49 -25.91 11.07
N ALA A 838 23.69 -25.94 10.47
CA ALA A 838 24.06 -25.05 9.38
C ALA A 838 23.20 -25.31 8.14
N ALA A 839 23.01 -26.59 7.78
CA ALA A 839 22.14 -26.99 6.66
C ALA A 839 20.66 -26.65 6.93
N ALA A 840 20.17 -26.91 8.14
CA ALA A 840 18.79 -26.59 8.55
C ALA A 840 18.51 -25.09 8.54
N LEU A 841 19.44 -24.26 9.04
CA LEU A 841 19.32 -22.81 8.99
C LEU A 841 19.27 -22.28 7.56
N PHE A 842 20.11 -22.82 6.67
CA PHE A 842 20.08 -22.46 5.24
C PHE A 842 18.80 -22.93 4.56
N ALA A 843 18.27 -24.12 4.91
CA ALA A 843 17.02 -24.62 4.35
C ALA A 843 15.84 -23.67 4.57
N VAL A 844 15.82 -22.97 5.71
CA VAL A 844 14.79 -21.97 6.05
C VAL A 844 15.12 -20.58 5.52
N ARG A 845 16.34 -20.06 5.77
CA ARG A 845 16.69 -18.66 5.48
C ARG A 845 17.32 -18.42 4.10
N GLY A 846 17.71 -19.49 3.41
CA GLY A 846 18.39 -19.41 2.12
C GLY A 846 19.74 -18.69 2.19
N ALA A 847 20.14 -18.11 1.06
CA ALA A 847 21.42 -17.44 0.87
C ALA A 847 21.47 -16.03 1.49
N GLU A 848 21.29 -15.93 2.81
CA GLU A 848 21.34 -14.66 3.55
C GLU A 848 22.68 -13.94 3.31
N PRO A 849 22.67 -12.73 2.71
CA PRO A 849 23.89 -11.97 2.45
C PRO A 849 24.65 -11.67 3.74
N GLY A 850 25.90 -12.14 3.82
CA GLY A 850 26.77 -11.97 4.99
C GLY A 850 26.91 -13.21 5.88
N LEU A 851 26.05 -14.22 5.73
CA LEU A 851 26.23 -15.54 6.35
C LEU A 851 26.86 -16.54 5.37
N TRP A 852 26.36 -16.56 4.13
CA TRP A 852 26.71 -17.56 3.14
C TRP A 852 27.29 -16.96 1.86
N GLN A 853 28.28 -17.65 1.29
CA GLN A 853 28.71 -17.49 -0.09
C GLN A 853 28.26 -18.75 -0.84
N VAL A 854 27.40 -18.59 -1.85
CA VAL A 854 26.91 -19.70 -2.67
C VAL A 854 27.76 -19.82 -3.93
N VAL A 855 28.28 -21.01 -4.20
CA VAL A 855 29.01 -21.33 -5.43
C VAL A 855 28.11 -22.18 -6.32
N SER A 856 27.79 -21.66 -7.50
CA SER A 856 26.93 -22.29 -8.52
C SER A 856 27.67 -22.48 -9.85
N GLY A 857 27.00 -23.03 -10.87
CA GLY A 857 27.59 -23.28 -12.20
C GLY A 857 28.40 -24.58 -12.28
N GLY A 858 28.05 -25.55 -11.45
CA GLY A 858 28.66 -26.87 -11.43
C GLY A 858 27.73 -27.91 -10.85
N ARG A 859 28.22 -29.15 -10.78
CA ARG A 859 27.54 -30.28 -10.18
C ARG A 859 28.46 -31.00 -9.20
N VAL A 860 27.83 -31.74 -8.29
CA VAL A 860 28.55 -32.64 -7.39
C VAL A 860 28.52 -34.03 -8.00
N GLU A 861 29.71 -34.60 -8.20
CA GLU A 861 29.90 -35.98 -8.62
C GLU A 861 30.41 -36.78 -7.43
N ILE A 862 29.87 -37.99 -7.25
CA ILE A 862 30.26 -38.92 -6.19
C ILE A 862 30.73 -40.21 -6.86
N ASP A 863 31.97 -40.60 -6.61
CA ASP A 863 32.55 -41.82 -7.18
C ASP A 863 32.11 -43.10 -6.45
N ALA A 864 32.63 -44.26 -6.87
CA ALA A 864 32.28 -45.56 -6.28
C ALA A 864 32.74 -45.68 -4.82
N GLU A 865 33.78 -44.93 -4.44
CA GLU A 865 34.37 -44.88 -3.12
C GLU A 865 33.65 -43.87 -2.19
N GLY A 866 32.76 -43.05 -2.76
CA GLY A 866 31.98 -42.03 -2.05
C GLY A 866 32.69 -40.68 -1.91
N VAL A 867 33.73 -40.44 -2.70
CA VAL A 867 34.47 -39.17 -2.74
C VAL A 867 33.66 -38.18 -3.59
N SER A 868 33.35 -37.02 -2.99
CA SER A 868 32.65 -35.93 -3.66
C SER A 868 33.61 -34.98 -4.38
N THR A 869 33.29 -34.59 -5.62
CA THR A 869 34.02 -33.59 -6.40
C THR A 869 33.04 -32.62 -7.08
N TRP A 870 33.38 -31.34 -7.07
CA TRP A 870 32.66 -30.27 -7.78
C TRP A 870 33.21 -30.14 -9.21
N THR A 871 32.37 -30.44 -10.19
CA THR A 871 32.70 -30.39 -11.61
C THR A 871 31.92 -29.25 -12.29
N PRO A 872 32.56 -28.35 -13.05
CA PRO A 872 31.85 -27.29 -13.78
C PRO A 872 30.79 -27.85 -14.73
N ASP A 873 29.59 -27.28 -14.67
CA ASP A 873 28.40 -27.67 -15.42
C ASP A 873 27.37 -26.54 -15.26
N ALA A 874 27.25 -25.68 -16.28
CA ALA A 874 26.34 -24.55 -16.25
C ALA A 874 24.85 -24.96 -16.34
N SER A 875 24.56 -26.19 -16.72
CA SER A 875 23.19 -26.73 -16.85
C SER A 875 22.69 -27.37 -15.56
N ALA A 876 23.60 -27.77 -14.67
CA ALA A 876 23.26 -28.38 -13.40
C ALA A 876 22.63 -27.38 -12.42
N ARG A 877 21.63 -27.85 -11.68
CA ARG A 877 20.96 -27.08 -10.62
C ARG A 877 21.57 -27.32 -9.24
N HIS A 878 22.89 -27.51 -9.19
CA HIS A 878 23.59 -27.68 -7.92
C HIS A 878 24.24 -26.37 -7.49
N SER A 879 24.40 -26.23 -6.19
CA SER A 879 25.30 -25.28 -5.58
C SER A 879 25.94 -25.90 -4.33
N TYR A 880 27.07 -25.36 -3.90
CA TYR A 880 27.58 -25.62 -2.55
C TYR A 880 27.86 -24.30 -1.84
N VAL A 881 27.84 -24.34 -0.51
CA VAL A 881 27.96 -23.13 0.31
C VAL A 881 29.31 -23.03 1.01
N LYS A 882 29.76 -21.80 1.20
CA LYS A 882 30.85 -21.42 2.11
C LYS A 882 30.34 -20.38 3.10
N ILE A 883 31.04 -20.22 4.22
CA ILE A 883 30.75 -19.14 5.18
C ILE A 883 31.33 -17.83 4.62
N ALA A 884 30.52 -16.77 4.55
CA ALA A 884 30.95 -15.47 4.02
C ALA A 884 31.50 -14.50 5.09
N GLY A 885 31.23 -14.77 6.39
CA GLY A 885 31.61 -13.90 7.52
C GLY A 885 32.35 -14.64 8.64
N GLU A 886 32.33 -14.08 9.85
CA GLU A 886 32.99 -14.70 11.01
C GLU A 886 32.22 -15.94 11.52
N PRO A 887 32.82 -17.14 11.54
CA PRO A 887 32.13 -18.37 11.99
C PRO A 887 31.55 -18.29 13.40
N ARG A 888 32.20 -17.55 14.31
CA ARG A 888 31.71 -17.35 15.69
C ARG A 888 30.36 -16.64 15.73
N ARG A 889 30.12 -15.69 14.82
CA ARG A 889 28.84 -14.96 14.75
C ARG A 889 27.71 -15.88 14.31
N LEU A 890 27.98 -16.72 13.30
CA LEU A 890 27.03 -17.72 12.82
C LEU A 890 26.75 -18.80 13.89
N ALA A 891 27.80 -19.29 14.56
CA ALA A 891 27.66 -20.22 15.67
C ALA A 891 26.83 -19.62 16.83
N GLY A 892 27.04 -18.34 17.16
CA GLY A 892 26.23 -17.65 18.17
C GLY A 892 24.75 -17.51 17.78
N ALA A 893 24.46 -17.32 16.49
CA ALA A 893 23.09 -17.30 15.98
C ALA A 893 22.42 -18.67 16.09
N ILE A 894 23.14 -19.74 15.72
CA ILE A 894 22.67 -21.13 15.86
C ILE A 894 22.44 -21.48 17.34
N GLU A 895 23.37 -21.16 18.23
CA GLU A 895 23.22 -21.36 19.68
C GLU A 895 21.95 -20.67 20.20
N THR A 896 21.72 -19.41 19.80
CA THR A 896 20.53 -18.65 20.23
C THR A 896 19.22 -19.34 19.82
N LEU A 897 19.20 -19.98 18.64
CA LEU A 897 18.03 -20.71 18.16
C LEU A 897 17.86 -22.05 18.88
N MET A 898 18.96 -22.77 19.17
CA MET A 898 18.92 -24.06 19.86
C MET A 898 18.50 -23.94 21.33
N VAL A 899 18.88 -22.86 22.03
CA VAL A 899 18.55 -22.68 23.45
C VAL A 899 17.18 -22.07 23.70
N ALA A 900 16.48 -21.63 22.65
CA ALA A 900 15.13 -21.10 22.79
C ALA A 900 14.18 -22.21 23.29
N GLY A 901 13.41 -21.89 24.33
CA GLY A 901 12.35 -22.78 24.81
C GLY A 901 11.10 -22.71 23.91
N PRO A 902 10.13 -23.61 24.11
CA PRO A 902 8.87 -23.59 23.39
C PRO A 902 8.14 -22.24 23.56
N ALA A 903 7.50 -21.76 22.50
CA ALA A 903 6.56 -20.64 22.59
C ALA A 903 5.41 -20.98 23.58
N LYS A 904 5.04 -19.99 24.41
CA LYS A 904 3.93 -20.12 25.36
C LYS A 904 2.59 -19.78 24.74
#